data_AF-A0A1Q3N2A0-F1
#
_entry.id   AF-A0A1Q3N2A0-F1
#
_cell.length_a   1.000
_cell.length_b   1.000
_cell.length_c   1.000
_cell.angle_alpha   90.00
_cell.angle_beta   90.00
_cell.angle_gamma   90.00
#
_symmetry.space_group_name_H-M   'P 1'
#
loop_
_entity.id
_entity.type
_entity.pdbx_description
1 polymer ?
#
loop_
_entity_poly.entity_id
_entity_poly.type
_entity_poly.pdbx_seq_one_letter_code
_entity_poly.pdbx_strand_id
1 'polypeptide(L)'
;MSPAFSGYVPLVVNTGFNADVIANGTGSVTALTNNAVDNGTFVLVEIGWKLNASSNPLAYGLPANRIINNTNQPGLSYQIASYDANNTLRLPTNNTPQQVSFQPPYRIASKLYLLATGGSGACVVSVKINFTDNTSQTQSNIAINDWFNGTPFIIGGIGRVGTPSNLPENPSNGPRLYQYEVNIATANQTKQISSVEITKTSGTGIANIFAFAIKEPSTYTPWVVSSGFNTDVIADSIGTTLSRTTNDVDADNKVFIATGWQYNTTFTPHSFGLPANGIINSLIDNGLSYQLAPYNANNCLRLGTNNAGGTLTFQTPRAAENIYLLHTTGNGSSTMNITVNFSDNTSQTFNNIASNDWFFNTPFEIGQTGRIDRNTTSTNSNIENQTGGPRMYRSILALNPANYNKPVTNIQITRVTGSGTLTTLCIFGASGEITIPYQCSAPTAPVATAITATTATLSWVSPPAAINWQIAYGPQGFNINSGGTRMIVNTNPYLLNPPLTPSTTYDYYVRAICGPGDTSAWSVVHTFTTRCLAPDITRVQDSFVCESGRATLEAYVSGGVVNWYSSATGGPLLHTGNIFITPNITATTVYYAEPEGANACKGDRVPVTATVRNKPVVSLGNDTTLCPGATITLTASSNTSNNTYLWSTQATSASISVNTTGQYAVTVTSQGCSQSDTVEIISGTVPAGVLPDSASLCVNDTVILNAGNAGSTYLWSTNANTRTITVSTPGTYTVSITSSDKCTIQDQCFVALRNLPAPPFAQPVVAKCPKDTIFLDALNPGHTYLWNTRATSRTIGVRDSGTYEVTITSPYGCSITEDIRVIYEGLPQSQGLSYVPYFYNQMGEVQFSVISPSNYSSVQWDFGDGTQSNQLNPRHRYSTLGIYTVTVTLFNDCGSTVYSQNIKIDFSTHIDAIAATGIIRIYPNPAHSQLYVQATDKHTVINDLTVLDIQGRKIPVDFTDRGTHYEVNTGHLPSGLYILALSTDQGEWKGKFEVVH
;
A
#
# COMPACT_ATOMS: atom_id res chain seq x y z
N MET A 1 -43.43 45.42 -7.38
CA MET A 1 -42.25 46.14 -7.93
C MET A 1 -42.68 46.79 -9.24
N SER A 2 -41.98 47.82 -9.72
CA SER A 2 -42.34 48.51 -10.98
C SER A 2 -42.28 47.54 -12.16
N PRO A 3 -43.15 47.66 -13.19
CA PRO A 3 -42.89 47.03 -14.47
C PRO A 3 -41.62 47.66 -15.07
N ALA A 4 -40.72 46.83 -15.59
CA ALA A 4 -39.61 47.27 -16.44
C ALA A 4 -40.06 47.14 -17.89
N PHE A 5 -40.00 48.24 -18.64
CA PHE A 5 -40.49 48.33 -20.02
C PHE A 5 -39.31 48.24 -21.01
N SER A 6 -39.57 47.73 -22.22
CA SER A 6 -38.64 47.76 -23.38
C SER A 6 -37.21 47.25 -23.12
N GLY A 7 -37.03 46.33 -22.16
CA GLY A 7 -35.73 45.75 -21.80
C GLY A 7 -34.73 46.71 -21.14
N TYR A 8 -35.15 47.91 -20.75
CA TYR A 8 -34.30 48.83 -19.98
C TYR A 8 -34.49 48.63 -18.48
N VAL A 9 -33.39 48.57 -17.73
CA VAL A 9 -33.40 48.24 -16.29
C VAL A 9 -32.47 49.18 -15.53
N PRO A 10 -32.96 49.98 -14.56
CA PRO A 10 -32.11 50.71 -13.62
C PRO A 10 -31.31 49.72 -12.77
N LEU A 11 -29.99 49.93 -12.65
CA LEU A 11 -29.14 49.12 -11.77
C LEU A 11 -29.05 49.78 -10.38
N VAL A 12 -29.41 49.03 -9.35
CA VAL A 12 -29.27 49.47 -7.96
C VAL A 12 -27.80 49.32 -7.54
N VAL A 13 -27.19 50.41 -7.12
CA VAL A 13 -25.85 50.44 -6.53
C VAL A 13 -25.89 49.90 -5.11
N ASN A 14 -24.99 48.97 -4.80
CA ASN A 14 -24.82 48.34 -3.49
C ASN A 14 -23.70 49.00 -2.68
N THR A 15 -22.53 49.23 -3.29
CA THR A 15 -21.41 49.98 -2.67
C THR A 15 -20.61 50.76 -3.73
N GLY A 16 -19.82 51.74 -3.29
CA GLY A 16 -18.83 52.44 -4.12
C GLY A 16 -19.10 53.93 -4.34
N PHE A 17 -20.29 54.44 -4.01
CA PHE A 17 -20.52 55.87 -3.95
C PHE A 17 -19.73 56.49 -2.78
N ASN A 18 -18.94 57.51 -3.10
CA ASN A 18 -17.89 58.07 -2.25
C ASN A 18 -18.17 59.53 -1.83
N ALA A 19 -19.23 60.14 -2.37
CA ALA A 19 -19.62 61.50 -2.10
C ALA A 19 -21.14 61.65 -2.00
N ASP A 20 -21.56 62.59 -1.15
CA ASP A 20 -22.90 63.16 -1.11
C ASP A 20 -22.83 64.61 -1.56
N VAL A 21 -23.60 64.94 -2.61
CA VAL A 21 -23.61 66.22 -3.32
C VAL A 21 -25.03 66.76 -3.57
N ILE A 22 -26.04 66.22 -2.87
CA ILE A 22 -27.47 66.51 -3.10
C ILE A 22 -28.14 66.88 -1.78
N ALA A 23 -28.48 68.16 -1.59
CA ALA A 23 -29.18 68.60 -0.39
C ALA A 23 -30.68 68.23 -0.45
N ASN A 24 -31.14 67.47 0.55
CA ASN A 24 -32.53 67.03 0.73
C ASN A 24 -33.11 67.41 2.10
N GLY A 25 -34.43 67.33 2.26
CA GLY A 25 -35.06 67.45 3.58
C GLY A 25 -34.98 68.86 4.19
N THR A 26 -34.35 69.02 5.37
CA THR A 26 -34.32 70.33 6.07
C THR A 26 -33.02 70.56 6.84
N GLY A 27 -32.28 71.60 6.49
CA GLY A 27 -31.03 72.01 7.13
C GLY A 27 -30.11 72.80 6.21
N SER A 28 -28.97 73.27 6.75
CA SER A 28 -27.92 73.90 5.95
C SER A 28 -27.17 72.87 5.10
N VAL A 29 -26.80 73.22 3.86
CA VAL A 29 -26.19 72.26 2.92
C VAL A 29 -24.87 71.67 3.42
N THR A 30 -24.08 72.43 4.18
CA THR A 30 -22.83 71.97 4.82
C THR A 30 -23.02 71.02 6.01
N ALA A 31 -24.27 70.75 6.40
CA ALA A 31 -24.66 69.74 7.38
C ALA A 31 -25.45 68.57 6.77
N LEU A 32 -25.93 68.74 5.53
CA LEU A 32 -26.70 67.73 4.78
C LEU A 32 -25.86 66.99 3.73
N THR A 33 -24.77 67.59 3.24
CA THR A 33 -23.92 67.06 2.17
C THR A 33 -22.44 67.09 2.59
N ASN A 34 -21.60 66.26 1.98
CA ASN A 34 -20.17 66.18 2.32
C ASN A 34 -19.22 66.64 1.18
N ASN A 35 -19.72 66.86 -0.02
CA ASN A 35 -18.97 67.32 -1.19
C ASN A 35 -19.81 68.28 -2.05
N ALA A 36 -19.16 69.19 -2.77
CA ALA A 36 -19.78 69.91 -3.89
C ALA A 36 -19.73 69.07 -5.17
N VAL A 37 -20.67 69.29 -6.11
CA VAL A 37 -20.60 68.70 -7.46
C VAL A 37 -19.38 69.24 -8.22
N ASP A 38 -19.05 70.51 -8.00
CA ASP A 38 -17.89 71.18 -8.59
C ASP A 38 -16.72 71.31 -7.59
N ASN A 39 -15.81 72.27 -7.82
CA ASN A 39 -14.60 72.51 -7.03
C ASN A 39 -14.85 73.15 -5.64
N GLY A 40 -16.02 72.91 -5.01
CA GLY A 40 -16.33 73.36 -3.65
C GLY A 40 -17.35 74.49 -3.55
N THR A 41 -18.02 74.85 -4.64
CA THR A 41 -18.89 76.04 -4.72
C THR A 41 -20.38 75.72 -4.60
N PHE A 42 -20.83 74.56 -5.10
CA PHE A 42 -22.25 74.26 -5.25
C PHE A 42 -22.62 72.77 -5.11
N VAL A 43 -23.79 72.53 -4.53
CA VAL A 43 -24.48 71.22 -4.48
C VAL A 43 -25.78 71.25 -5.30
N LEU A 44 -26.27 70.08 -5.72
CA LEU A 44 -27.63 69.95 -6.27
C LEU A 44 -28.66 69.90 -5.13
N VAL A 45 -29.95 69.99 -5.48
CA VAL A 45 -31.07 69.99 -4.53
C VAL A 45 -32.15 68.99 -4.91
N GLU A 46 -32.91 68.53 -3.93
CA GLU A 46 -34.13 67.74 -4.08
C GLU A 46 -35.39 68.63 -4.03
N ILE A 47 -36.45 68.25 -4.78
CA ILE A 47 -37.76 68.93 -4.76
C ILE A 47 -38.43 68.68 -3.40
N GLY A 48 -38.18 69.57 -2.45
CA GLY A 48 -38.59 69.41 -1.06
C GLY A 48 -37.66 70.12 -0.09
N TRP A 49 -36.38 70.30 -0.46
CA TRP A 49 -35.35 70.88 0.41
C TRP A 49 -35.73 72.25 0.99
N LYS A 50 -35.36 72.45 2.25
CA LYS A 50 -35.51 73.68 3.03
C LYS A 50 -34.24 73.98 3.82
N LEU A 51 -33.90 75.26 3.98
CA LEU A 51 -32.81 75.66 4.89
C LEU A 51 -33.17 75.45 6.37
N ASN A 52 -34.43 75.66 6.75
CA ASN A 52 -34.97 75.42 8.10
C ASN A 52 -36.49 75.17 8.03
N ALA A 53 -37.10 74.75 9.15
CA ALA A 53 -38.53 74.41 9.19
C ALA A 53 -39.47 75.53 8.70
N SER A 54 -39.12 76.79 8.99
CA SER A 54 -39.86 78.00 8.58
C SER A 54 -39.65 78.41 7.12
N SER A 55 -38.74 77.75 6.39
CA SER A 55 -38.48 78.01 4.97
C SER A 55 -39.53 77.33 4.09
N ASN A 56 -39.85 77.94 2.94
CA ASN A 56 -40.62 77.26 1.90
C ASN A 56 -39.76 76.18 1.23
N PRO A 57 -40.36 75.03 0.84
CA PRO A 57 -39.64 74.01 0.08
C PRO A 57 -39.36 74.49 -1.35
N LEU A 58 -38.27 74.02 -1.95
CA LEU A 58 -37.98 74.30 -3.36
C LEU A 58 -38.97 73.56 -4.29
N ALA A 59 -39.50 74.29 -5.27
CA ALA A 59 -40.38 73.76 -6.33
C ALA A 59 -39.61 73.19 -7.54
N TYR A 60 -38.28 73.12 -7.44
CA TYR A 60 -37.34 72.61 -8.44
C TYR A 60 -36.24 71.81 -7.74
N GLY A 61 -35.64 70.86 -8.44
CA GLY A 61 -34.71 69.90 -7.86
C GLY A 61 -34.72 68.56 -8.59
N LEU A 62 -33.98 67.59 -8.04
CA LEU A 62 -34.12 66.18 -8.37
C LEU A 62 -35.42 65.63 -7.76
N PRO A 63 -36.11 64.68 -8.42
CA PRO A 63 -37.38 64.16 -7.92
C PRO A 63 -37.26 63.46 -6.56
N ALA A 64 -38.16 63.74 -5.62
CA ALA A 64 -38.20 63.10 -4.30
C ALA A 64 -38.38 61.56 -4.35
N ASN A 65 -38.96 61.01 -5.42
CA ASN A 65 -39.02 59.56 -5.65
C ASN A 65 -37.69 58.97 -6.17
N ARG A 66 -36.69 59.82 -6.47
CA ARG A 66 -35.35 59.49 -6.97
C ARG A 66 -35.31 58.81 -8.34
N ILE A 67 -36.41 58.85 -9.10
CA ILE A 67 -36.53 58.25 -10.44
C ILE A 67 -36.50 59.35 -11.50
N ILE A 68 -35.59 59.20 -12.47
CA ILE A 68 -35.48 60.08 -13.64
C ILE A 68 -35.76 59.24 -14.90
N ASN A 69 -36.80 59.59 -15.64
CA ASN A 69 -37.18 58.94 -16.90
C ASN A 69 -36.58 59.69 -18.09
N ASN A 70 -36.01 58.98 -19.07
CA ASN A 70 -35.54 59.59 -20.31
C ASN A 70 -36.71 59.75 -21.30
N THR A 71 -37.16 60.99 -21.51
CA THR A 71 -38.23 61.33 -22.47
C THR A 71 -37.80 61.16 -23.94
N ASN A 72 -36.50 61.17 -24.23
CA ASN A 72 -35.94 60.96 -25.57
C ASN A 72 -35.75 59.47 -25.91
N GLN A 73 -35.80 58.57 -24.91
CA GLN A 73 -35.60 57.13 -25.08
C GLN A 73 -36.61 56.37 -24.18
N PRO A 74 -37.86 56.19 -24.65
CA PRO A 74 -38.95 55.66 -23.83
C PRO A 74 -38.64 54.31 -23.16
N GLY A 75 -38.93 54.23 -21.86
CA GLY A 75 -38.67 53.07 -21.00
C GLY A 75 -37.32 53.11 -20.28
N LEU A 76 -36.31 53.81 -20.82
CA LEU A 76 -35.05 54.02 -20.10
C LEU A 76 -35.27 54.99 -18.94
N SER A 77 -34.93 54.54 -17.74
CA SER A 77 -35.04 55.29 -16.49
C SER A 77 -33.83 55.02 -15.59
N TYR A 78 -33.60 55.92 -14.65
CA TYR A 78 -32.50 55.88 -13.69
C TYR A 78 -33.05 55.99 -12.27
N GLN A 79 -32.49 55.17 -11.38
CA GLN A 79 -32.74 55.22 -9.94
C GLN A 79 -31.52 55.81 -9.25
N ILE A 80 -31.63 57.01 -8.69
CA ILE A 80 -30.58 57.56 -7.81
C ILE A 80 -30.67 56.85 -6.44
N ALA A 81 -29.52 56.68 -5.78
CA ALA A 81 -29.41 56.19 -4.41
C ALA A 81 -30.07 57.14 -3.38
N SER A 82 -30.14 56.75 -2.10
CA SER A 82 -30.75 57.62 -1.07
C SER A 82 -29.97 58.91 -0.92
N TYR A 83 -30.68 60.03 -0.77
CA TYR A 83 -30.07 61.34 -0.56
C TYR A 83 -29.45 61.47 0.84
N ASP A 84 -29.91 60.68 1.81
CA ASP A 84 -29.45 60.66 3.22
C ASP A 84 -28.08 59.96 3.41
N ALA A 85 -27.32 59.77 2.32
CA ALA A 85 -26.06 59.05 2.26
C ALA A 85 -25.29 59.42 0.98
N ASN A 86 -24.05 58.91 0.84
CA ASN A 86 -23.28 59.02 -0.41
C ASN A 86 -24.10 58.52 -1.61
N ASN A 87 -24.50 59.46 -2.46
CA ASN A 87 -25.42 59.27 -3.58
C ASN A 87 -24.73 59.37 -4.95
N THR A 88 -23.41 59.62 -4.96
CA THR A 88 -22.64 59.92 -6.16
C THR A 88 -21.27 59.23 -6.12
N LEU A 89 -20.81 58.71 -7.26
CA LEU A 89 -19.39 58.47 -7.50
C LEU A 89 -18.75 59.74 -8.05
N ARG A 90 -17.92 60.40 -7.23
CA ARG A 90 -17.23 61.64 -7.54
C ARG A 90 -15.75 61.37 -7.82
N LEU A 91 -15.27 61.80 -8.99
CA LEU A 91 -13.89 61.58 -9.47
C LEU A 91 -13.23 62.94 -9.75
N PRO A 92 -12.58 63.56 -8.75
CA PRO A 92 -11.89 64.84 -8.94
C PRO A 92 -10.54 64.68 -9.65
N THR A 93 -9.74 63.70 -9.22
CA THR A 93 -8.39 63.42 -9.72
C THR A 93 -8.40 62.57 -11.00
N ASN A 94 -7.39 62.78 -11.85
CA ASN A 94 -7.16 61.92 -13.00
C ASN A 94 -6.46 60.61 -12.57
N ASN A 95 -6.63 59.56 -13.37
CA ASN A 95 -5.93 58.27 -13.24
C ASN A 95 -6.07 57.60 -11.87
N THR A 96 -7.16 57.88 -11.16
CA THR A 96 -7.56 57.22 -9.90
C THR A 96 -8.81 56.38 -10.18
N PRO A 97 -8.70 55.05 -10.39
CA PRO A 97 -9.85 54.19 -10.57
C PRO A 97 -10.68 54.10 -9.30
N GLN A 98 -12.00 54.04 -9.42
CA GLN A 98 -12.93 53.76 -8.32
C GLN A 98 -13.99 52.75 -8.79
N GLN A 99 -14.36 51.81 -7.92
CA GLN A 99 -15.28 50.72 -8.23
C GLN A 99 -16.65 50.92 -7.58
N VAL A 100 -17.71 50.63 -8.33
CA VAL A 100 -19.11 50.60 -7.88
C VAL A 100 -19.66 49.19 -8.08
N SER A 101 -20.17 48.57 -7.02
CA SER A 101 -20.83 47.26 -7.08
C SER A 101 -22.34 47.40 -7.20
N PHE A 102 -22.98 46.46 -7.91
CA PHE A 102 -24.44 46.42 -8.04
C PHE A 102 -25.07 45.40 -7.08
N GLN A 103 -26.35 45.58 -6.79
CA GLN A 103 -27.12 44.63 -5.98
C GLN A 103 -27.62 43.45 -6.85
N PRO A 104 -27.52 42.19 -6.38
CA PRO A 104 -28.14 41.04 -7.06
C PRO A 104 -29.68 41.15 -7.13
N PRO A 105 -30.35 40.51 -8.12
CA PRO A 105 -29.78 39.64 -9.15
C PRO A 105 -29.04 40.42 -10.24
N TYR A 106 -27.80 39.98 -10.53
CA TYR A 106 -26.98 40.59 -11.57
C TYR A 106 -27.59 40.35 -12.96
N ARG A 107 -27.52 41.36 -13.83
CA ARG A 107 -28.21 41.34 -15.13
C ARG A 107 -27.22 41.26 -16.30
N ILE A 108 -27.65 40.55 -17.35
CA ILE A 108 -26.99 40.51 -18.66
C ILE A 108 -27.37 41.78 -19.44
N ALA A 109 -26.51 42.26 -20.34
CA ALA A 109 -26.76 43.52 -21.05
C ALA A 109 -26.08 43.59 -22.43
N SER A 110 -26.73 44.28 -23.36
CA SER A 110 -26.15 44.71 -24.64
C SER A 110 -25.48 46.08 -24.53
N LYS A 111 -25.99 46.94 -23.64
CA LYS A 111 -25.48 48.29 -23.36
C LYS A 111 -25.64 48.65 -21.89
N LEU A 112 -24.67 49.38 -21.35
CA LEU A 112 -24.71 50.04 -20.04
C LEU A 112 -24.88 51.55 -20.24
N TYR A 113 -25.62 52.19 -19.36
CA TYR A 113 -25.90 53.62 -19.37
C TYR A 113 -25.53 54.27 -18.04
N LEU A 114 -24.87 55.42 -18.10
CA LEU A 114 -24.47 56.23 -16.94
C LEU A 114 -25.27 57.54 -16.94
N LEU A 115 -25.85 57.91 -15.80
CA LEU A 115 -26.37 59.26 -15.56
C LEU A 115 -25.30 60.08 -14.85
N ALA A 116 -24.72 61.07 -15.53
CA ALA A 116 -23.56 61.79 -15.04
C ALA A 116 -23.50 63.28 -15.47
N THR A 117 -22.63 64.05 -14.81
CA THR A 117 -22.28 65.42 -15.18
C THR A 117 -20.86 65.78 -14.72
N GLY A 118 -20.20 66.71 -15.40
CA GLY A 118 -18.82 67.11 -15.13
C GLY A 118 -18.65 68.18 -14.04
N GLY A 119 -19.75 68.58 -13.38
CA GLY A 119 -19.78 69.83 -12.61
C GLY A 119 -19.44 71.01 -13.52
N SER A 120 -18.74 72.01 -12.99
CA SER A 120 -18.34 73.25 -13.69
C SER A 120 -17.20 73.08 -14.72
N GLY A 121 -17.22 72.01 -15.51
CA GLY A 121 -16.29 71.76 -16.61
C GLY A 121 -16.49 70.39 -17.28
N ALA A 122 -15.95 70.24 -18.50
CA ALA A 122 -15.93 68.95 -19.18
C ALA A 122 -14.77 68.05 -18.70
N CYS A 123 -14.96 66.74 -18.75
CA CYS A 123 -13.93 65.74 -18.44
C CYS A 123 -14.09 64.47 -19.28
N VAL A 124 -13.11 63.57 -19.23
CA VAL A 124 -13.15 62.28 -19.96
C VAL A 124 -12.98 61.15 -18.97
N VAL A 125 -13.76 60.08 -19.13
CA VAL A 125 -13.66 58.85 -18.34
C VAL A 125 -13.41 57.61 -19.20
N SER A 126 -12.85 56.58 -18.55
CA SER A 126 -12.86 55.20 -19.02
C SER A 126 -13.69 54.36 -18.04
N VAL A 127 -14.49 53.44 -18.58
CA VAL A 127 -15.38 52.56 -17.82
C VAL A 127 -15.01 51.11 -18.12
N LYS A 128 -14.54 50.40 -17.10
CA LYS A 128 -14.32 48.95 -17.13
C LYS A 128 -15.53 48.25 -16.49
N ILE A 129 -16.15 47.35 -17.22
CA ILE A 129 -17.27 46.51 -16.79
C ILE A 129 -16.71 45.17 -16.34
N ASN A 130 -17.00 44.76 -15.10
CA ASN A 130 -16.61 43.47 -14.55
C ASN A 130 -17.82 42.53 -14.51
N PHE A 131 -17.60 41.27 -14.86
CA PHE A 131 -18.65 40.25 -14.95
C PHE A 131 -18.59 39.26 -13.78
N THR A 132 -19.63 38.44 -13.64
CA THR A 132 -19.69 37.36 -12.61
C THR A 132 -18.76 36.18 -12.90
N ASP A 133 -18.28 36.03 -14.13
CA ASP A 133 -17.31 34.99 -14.55
C ASP A 133 -15.83 35.39 -14.30
N ASN A 134 -15.60 36.50 -13.57
CA ASN A 134 -14.30 37.15 -13.33
C ASN A 134 -13.61 37.73 -14.59
N THR A 135 -14.28 37.77 -15.75
CA THR A 135 -13.78 38.52 -16.91
C THR A 135 -14.20 40.00 -16.85
N SER A 136 -13.60 40.84 -17.70
CA SER A 136 -13.95 42.25 -17.82
C SER A 136 -13.75 42.77 -19.25
N GLN A 137 -14.27 43.96 -19.52
CA GLN A 137 -14.06 44.73 -20.76
C GLN A 137 -13.99 46.23 -20.44
N THR A 138 -13.38 47.04 -21.29
CA THR A 138 -13.22 48.48 -21.05
C THR A 138 -13.61 49.31 -22.27
N GLN A 139 -14.42 50.36 -22.05
CA GLN A 139 -14.63 51.43 -23.02
C GLN A 139 -13.97 52.72 -22.51
N SER A 140 -13.07 53.29 -23.31
CA SER A 140 -12.34 54.53 -23.01
C SER A 140 -12.89 55.72 -23.80
N ASN A 141 -12.42 56.92 -23.47
CA ASN A 141 -12.70 58.18 -24.19
C ASN A 141 -14.17 58.63 -24.14
N ILE A 142 -14.88 58.31 -23.05
CA ILE A 142 -16.25 58.76 -22.81
C ILE A 142 -16.18 60.20 -22.31
N ALA A 143 -16.50 61.17 -23.17
CA ALA A 143 -16.52 62.58 -22.82
C ALA A 143 -17.78 62.92 -21.99
N ILE A 144 -17.57 63.43 -20.78
CA ILE A 144 -18.60 63.90 -19.85
C ILE A 144 -18.70 65.43 -19.95
N ASN A 145 -19.87 65.93 -20.30
CA ASN A 145 -20.16 67.36 -20.46
C ASN A 145 -20.13 68.13 -19.14
N ASP A 146 -19.77 69.41 -19.24
CA ASP A 146 -20.09 70.44 -18.25
C ASP A 146 -21.58 70.45 -17.91
N TRP A 147 -21.94 70.78 -16.66
CA TRP A 147 -23.34 70.80 -16.20
C TRP A 147 -24.21 71.92 -16.79
N PHE A 148 -23.63 72.83 -17.60
CA PHE A 148 -24.34 73.72 -18.49
C PHE A 148 -24.02 73.38 -19.97
N ASN A 149 -24.74 74.02 -20.89
CA ASN A 149 -24.45 74.06 -22.34
C ASN A 149 -24.58 72.75 -23.15
N GLY A 150 -24.40 71.56 -22.57
CA GLY A 150 -24.50 70.29 -23.31
C GLY A 150 -25.93 69.93 -23.75
N THR A 151 -26.04 69.20 -24.87
CA THR A 151 -27.29 68.63 -25.41
C THR A 151 -27.04 67.33 -26.18
N PRO A 152 -27.97 66.35 -26.19
CA PRO A 152 -29.19 66.30 -25.40
C PRO A 152 -28.90 66.04 -23.91
N PHE A 153 -29.78 66.52 -23.04
CA PHE A 153 -29.74 66.25 -21.59
C PHE A 153 -31.00 65.50 -21.18
N ILE A 154 -30.95 64.80 -20.05
CA ILE A 154 -32.06 63.98 -19.55
C ILE A 154 -32.97 64.78 -18.62
N ILE A 155 -32.36 65.58 -17.74
CA ILE A 155 -33.03 66.52 -16.84
C ILE A 155 -32.19 67.79 -16.71
N GLY A 156 -32.84 68.94 -16.65
CA GLY A 156 -32.22 70.27 -16.58
C GLY A 156 -33.16 71.26 -15.89
N GLY A 157 -32.62 72.39 -15.42
CA GLY A 157 -33.37 73.30 -14.53
C GLY A 157 -33.51 72.76 -13.09
N ILE A 158 -32.59 71.87 -12.70
CA ILE A 158 -32.53 71.19 -11.40
C ILE A 158 -32.31 72.22 -10.27
N GLY A 159 -31.68 73.36 -10.58
CA GLY A 159 -31.18 74.28 -9.57
C GLY A 159 -30.00 73.72 -8.77
N ARG A 160 -29.49 74.55 -7.85
CA ARG A 160 -28.32 74.30 -7.00
C ARG A 160 -28.37 75.18 -5.75
N VAL A 161 -27.58 74.87 -4.73
CA VAL A 161 -27.36 75.75 -3.57
C VAL A 161 -25.87 76.00 -3.36
N GLY A 162 -25.51 77.25 -3.07
CA GLY A 162 -24.12 77.65 -2.83
C GLY A 162 -23.58 77.19 -1.47
N THR A 163 -22.38 76.61 -1.47
CA THR A 163 -21.60 76.29 -0.27
C THR A 163 -20.58 77.41 -0.02
N PRO A 164 -20.55 78.09 1.14
CA PRO A 164 -21.37 77.92 2.36
C PRO A 164 -22.58 78.88 2.44
N SER A 165 -22.93 79.61 1.37
CA SER A 165 -23.92 80.69 1.43
C SER A 165 -25.35 80.24 1.75
N ASN A 166 -25.67 78.96 1.52
CA ASN A 166 -27.02 78.38 1.64
C ASN A 166 -28.08 79.08 0.75
N LEU A 167 -27.65 79.84 -0.26
CA LEU A 167 -28.54 80.52 -1.20
C LEU A 167 -28.94 79.55 -2.34
N PRO A 168 -30.24 79.29 -2.56
CA PRO A 168 -30.71 78.48 -3.67
C PRO A 168 -30.78 79.29 -4.97
N GLU A 169 -30.33 78.69 -6.06
CA GLU A 169 -30.34 79.23 -7.42
C GLU A 169 -31.04 78.28 -8.39
N ASN A 170 -31.87 78.81 -9.29
CA ASN A 170 -32.31 78.09 -10.49
C ASN A 170 -31.91 78.88 -11.76
N PRO A 171 -30.66 78.74 -12.23
CA PRO A 171 -30.22 79.38 -13.46
C PRO A 171 -30.95 78.74 -14.66
N SER A 172 -31.61 79.58 -15.47
CA SER A 172 -32.50 79.12 -16.54
C SER A 172 -31.86 78.05 -17.44
N ASN A 173 -32.53 76.90 -17.55
CA ASN A 173 -32.09 75.69 -18.26
C ASN A 173 -30.85 74.97 -17.68
N GLY A 174 -30.54 75.10 -16.38
CA GLY A 174 -29.46 74.35 -15.71
C GLY A 174 -29.59 74.25 -14.18
N PRO A 175 -28.69 73.52 -13.49
CA PRO A 175 -27.74 72.56 -14.05
C PRO A 175 -28.42 71.38 -14.76
N ARG A 176 -27.63 70.53 -15.42
CA ARG A 176 -28.08 69.38 -16.23
C ARG A 176 -27.41 68.08 -15.83
N LEU A 177 -28.16 66.97 -15.96
CA LEU A 177 -27.64 65.61 -15.98
C LEU A 177 -27.80 64.99 -17.36
N TYR A 178 -26.81 64.20 -17.78
CA TYR A 178 -26.71 63.63 -19.11
C TYR A 178 -26.59 62.11 -19.07
N GLN A 179 -26.99 61.47 -20.17
CA GLN A 179 -26.81 60.05 -20.41
C GLN A 179 -25.52 59.81 -21.21
N TYR A 180 -24.75 58.81 -20.81
CA TYR A 180 -23.61 58.28 -21.56
C TYR A 180 -23.76 56.78 -21.78
N GLU A 181 -23.46 56.32 -22.99
CA GLU A 181 -23.61 54.92 -23.41
C GLU A 181 -22.26 54.19 -23.43
N VAL A 182 -22.25 53.00 -22.84
CA VAL A 182 -21.13 52.05 -22.84
C VAL A 182 -21.59 50.77 -23.51
N ASN A 183 -21.00 50.47 -24.67
CA ASN A 183 -21.35 49.31 -25.47
C ASN A 183 -20.73 48.04 -24.89
N ILE A 184 -21.45 46.93 -24.98
CA ILE A 184 -20.99 45.62 -24.50
C ILE A 184 -20.72 44.74 -25.72
N ALA A 185 -19.48 44.27 -25.85
CA ALA A 185 -19.08 43.44 -26.98
C ALA A 185 -19.92 42.14 -27.01
N THR A 186 -20.32 41.67 -28.20
CA THR A 186 -21.28 40.56 -28.36
C THR A 186 -20.90 39.30 -27.56
N ALA A 187 -19.60 38.97 -27.49
CA ALA A 187 -19.08 37.83 -26.72
C ALA A 187 -19.22 37.97 -25.18
N ASN A 188 -19.58 39.15 -24.67
CA ASN A 188 -19.83 39.43 -23.27
C ASN A 188 -21.31 39.71 -22.95
N GLN A 189 -22.20 39.83 -23.95
CA GLN A 189 -23.60 40.20 -23.72
C GLN A 189 -24.41 39.14 -22.96
N THR A 190 -23.93 37.90 -22.92
CA THR A 190 -24.49 36.78 -22.12
C THR A 190 -24.00 36.75 -20.67
N LYS A 191 -23.09 37.64 -20.27
CA LYS A 191 -22.47 37.67 -18.94
C LYS A 191 -23.16 38.67 -18.04
N GLN A 192 -23.38 38.31 -16.78
CA GLN A 192 -24.01 39.21 -15.82
C GLN A 192 -23.00 40.24 -15.30
N ILE A 193 -23.38 41.51 -15.26
CA ILE A 193 -22.53 42.59 -14.73
C ILE A 193 -22.56 42.59 -13.20
N SER A 194 -21.39 42.46 -12.57
CA SER A 194 -21.25 42.49 -11.10
C SER A 194 -20.90 43.88 -10.56
N SER A 195 -20.08 44.62 -11.31
CA SER A 195 -19.58 45.94 -10.92
C SER A 195 -19.01 46.71 -12.12
N VAL A 196 -18.79 48.01 -11.93
CA VAL A 196 -18.00 48.84 -12.84
C VAL A 196 -16.86 49.52 -12.10
N GLU A 197 -15.73 49.69 -12.78
CA GLU A 197 -14.58 50.49 -12.36
C GLU A 197 -14.46 51.68 -13.31
N ILE A 198 -14.53 52.90 -12.77
CA ILE A 198 -14.53 54.14 -13.53
C ILE A 198 -13.28 54.94 -13.18
N THR A 199 -12.58 55.41 -14.21
CA THR A 199 -11.37 56.23 -14.08
C THR A 199 -11.56 57.51 -14.88
N LYS A 200 -11.49 58.68 -14.23
CA LYS A 200 -11.33 59.96 -14.94
C LYS A 200 -9.94 59.98 -15.55
N THR A 201 -9.82 60.15 -16.87
CA THR A 201 -8.54 60.13 -17.59
C THR A 201 -8.01 61.53 -17.89
N SER A 202 -8.89 62.50 -18.16
CA SER A 202 -8.50 63.88 -18.46
C SER A 202 -9.60 64.92 -18.22
N GLY A 203 -9.26 66.19 -18.42
CA GLY A 203 -10.17 67.34 -18.36
C GLY A 203 -10.29 68.00 -16.98
N THR A 204 -10.89 69.19 -16.97
CA THR A 204 -10.96 70.10 -15.82
C THR A 204 -12.20 69.90 -14.95
N GLY A 205 -13.27 69.33 -15.49
CA GLY A 205 -14.47 68.96 -14.74
C GLY A 205 -14.23 67.83 -13.73
N ILE A 206 -15.16 67.65 -12.80
CA ILE A 206 -15.23 66.53 -11.86
C ILE A 206 -16.30 65.57 -12.36
N ALA A 207 -15.95 64.33 -12.69
CA ALA A 207 -16.97 63.38 -13.11
C ALA A 207 -17.80 62.97 -11.88
N ASN A 208 -19.09 63.29 -11.91
CA ASN A 208 -20.08 62.90 -10.91
C ASN A 208 -21.06 61.92 -11.58
N ILE A 209 -21.09 60.67 -11.14
CA ILE A 209 -21.98 59.62 -11.66
C ILE A 209 -23.00 59.27 -10.58
N PHE A 210 -24.28 59.45 -10.89
CA PHE A 210 -25.39 59.40 -9.92
C PHE A 210 -26.21 58.11 -9.97
N ALA A 211 -26.28 57.49 -11.15
CA ALA A 211 -27.08 56.29 -11.38
C ALA A 211 -26.59 55.52 -12.61
N PHE A 212 -26.97 54.24 -12.66
CA PHE A 212 -26.69 53.34 -13.77
C PHE A 212 -27.99 52.69 -14.25
N ALA A 213 -28.03 52.34 -15.53
CA ALA A 213 -29.07 51.52 -16.14
C ALA A 213 -28.47 50.66 -17.24
N ILE A 214 -29.19 49.65 -17.72
CA ILE A 214 -28.78 48.80 -18.85
C ILE A 214 -29.91 48.68 -19.87
N LYS A 215 -29.56 48.23 -21.09
CA LYS A 215 -30.46 47.53 -22.00
C LYS A 215 -30.08 46.05 -22.00
N GLU A 216 -31.01 45.17 -21.68
CA GLU A 216 -30.81 43.73 -21.77
C GLU A 216 -30.60 43.29 -23.24
N PRO A 217 -29.93 42.15 -23.51
CA PRO A 217 -29.76 41.65 -24.86
C PRO A 217 -31.13 41.36 -25.49
N SER A 218 -31.28 41.70 -26.76
CA SER A 218 -32.56 41.62 -27.47
C SER A 218 -32.32 40.97 -28.83
N THR A 219 -33.22 40.09 -29.28
CA THR A 219 -33.14 39.48 -30.60
C THR A 219 -33.99 40.27 -31.59
N TYR A 220 -33.35 40.76 -32.64
CA TYR A 220 -34.04 41.28 -33.82
C TYR A 220 -34.33 40.12 -34.77
N THR A 221 -35.55 40.07 -35.31
CA THR A 221 -35.96 39.07 -36.30
C THR A 221 -36.57 39.78 -37.51
N PRO A 222 -35.95 39.71 -38.70
CA PRO A 222 -36.58 40.16 -39.95
C PRO A 222 -37.92 39.45 -40.16
N TRP A 223 -38.97 40.22 -40.47
CA TRP A 223 -40.32 39.68 -40.70
C TRP A 223 -40.59 39.57 -42.20
N VAL A 224 -40.60 38.35 -42.71
CA VAL A 224 -40.95 38.06 -44.10
C VAL A 224 -42.42 38.41 -44.34
N VAL A 225 -42.65 39.45 -45.14
CA VAL A 225 -43.98 39.84 -45.62
C VAL A 225 -44.45 38.82 -46.64
N SER A 226 -45.59 38.17 -46.38
CA SER A 226 -46.22 37.21 -47.30
C SER A 226 -47.12 37.88 -48.33
N SER A 227 -47.69 39.05 -47.99
CA SER A 227 -48.56 39.83 -48.87
C SER A 227 -48.69 41.27 -48.38
N GLY A 228 -48.99 42.20 -49.31
CA GLY A 228 -49.22 43.61 -49.02
C GLY A 228 -48.41 44.57 -49.90
N PHE A 229 -47.27 44.13 -50.43
CA PHE A 229 -46.52 44.91 -51.43
C PHE A 229 -47.30 45.00 -52.74
N ASN A 230 -47.42 46.22 -53.27
CA ASN A 230 -48.27 46.57 -54.41
C ASN A 230 -47.47 47.16 -55.58
N THR A 231 -46.16 47.31 -55.44
CA THR A 231 -45.28 47.91 -56.46
C THR A 231 -43.86 47.37 -56.35
N ASP A 232 -43.18 47.25 -57.47
CA ASP A 232 -41.74 46.99 -57.61
C ASP A 232 -41.04 48.31 -57.97
N VAL A 233 -40.07 48.72 -57.17
CA VAL A 233 -39.32 49.99 -57.28
C VAL A 233 -37.79 49.82 -57.24
N ILE A 234 -37.28 48.59 -57.45
CA ILE A 234 -35.86 48.24 -57.29
C ILE A 234 -35.33 47.56 -58.56
N ALA A 235 -34.55 48.29 -59.37
CA ALA A 235 -33.99 47.74 -60.60
C ALA A 235 -32.94 46.65 -60.31
N ASP A 236 -33.20 45.43 -60.82
CA ASP A 236 -32.47 44.19 -60.51
C ASP A 236 -31.83 43.53 -61.74
N SER A 237 -30.84 42.66 -61.52
CA SER A 237 -30.25 41.79 -62.55
C SER A 237 -29.84 42.56 -63.83
N ILE A 238 -30.11 42.00 -65.02
CA ILE A 238 -29.75 42.59 -66.31
C ILE A 238 -31.02 43.05 -67.04
N GLY A 239 -31.13 44.34 -67.36
CA GLY A 239 -32.20 44.91 -68.18
C GLY A 239 -32.46 46.40 -67.92
N THR A 240 -33.31 47.00 -68.75
CA THR A 240 -33.74 48.40 -68.57
C THR A 240 -34.58 48.55 -67.31
N THR A 241 -34.55 49.71 -66.68
CA THR A 241 -35.31 50.00 -65.46
C THR A 241 -36.83 49.85 -65.66
N LEU A 242 -37.36 50.19 -66.85
CA LEU A 242 -38.76 49.90 -67.23
C LEU A 242 -39.11 48.40 -67.24
N SER A 243 -38.14 47.54 -67.57
CA SER A 243 -38.31 46.07 -67.57
C SER A 243 -38.03 45.42 -66.22
N ARG A 244 -37.56 46.20 -65.24
CA ARG A 244 -37.05 45.77 -63.94
C ARG A 244 -37.69 46.48 -62.74
N THR A 245 -38.76 47.24 -62.97
CA THR A 245 -39.58 47.92 -61.95
C THR A 245 -40.99 48.11 -62.48
N THR A 246 -42.03 48.12 -61.62
CA THR A 246 -43.41 48.43 -62.03
C THR A 246 -43.81 49.89 -61.80
N ASN A 247 -43.18 50.61 -60.87
CA ASN A 247 -43.37 52.06 -60.70
C ASN A 247 -42.14 52.73 -60.05
N ASP A 248 -42.21 54.05 -59.80
CA ASP A 248 -41.18 54.81 -59.10
C ASP A 248 -41.34 54.86 -57.56
N VAL A 249 -40.34 55.41 -56.86
CA VAL A 249 -40.34 55.65 -55.41
C VAL A 249 -40.96 57.01 -55.05
N ASP A 250 -40.84 57.99 -55.94
CA ASP A 250 -40.95 59.42 -55.63
C ASP A 250 -42.04 60.21 -56.39
N ALA A 251 -42.78 59.54 -57.28
CA ALA A 251 -43.67 60.16 -58.26
C ALA A 251 -42.99 61.18 -59.21
N ASP A 252 -41.64 61.14 -59.29
CA ASP A 252 -40.80 61.91 -60.21
C ASP A 252 -39.88 60.95 -61.01
N ASN A 253 -40.40 59.74 -61.29
CA ASN A 253 -39.77 58.73 -62.15
C ASN A 253 -38.44 58.15 -61.64
N LYS A 254 -38.05 58.26 -60.35
CA LYS A 254 -36.82 57.65 -59.83
C LYS A 254 -37.05 56.30 -59.13
N VAL A 255 -36.13 55.35 -59.34
CA VAL A 255 -36.12 54.03 -58.70
C VAL A 255 -34.79 53.74 -58.01
N PHE A 256 -34.81 52.83 -57.03
CA PHE A 256 -33.59 52.27 -56.44
C PHE A 256 -32.90 51.31 -57.43
N ILE A 257 -31.61 51.05 -57.21
CA ILE A 257 -30.83 50.03 -57.94
C ILE A 257 -30.29 48.98 -56.97
N ALA A 258 -30.20 47.72 -57.42
CA ALA A 258 -29.52 46.66 -56.68
C ALA A 258 -28.01 46.67 -56.94
N THR A 259 -27.21 46.26 -55.95
CA THR A 259 -25.77 45.99 -56.17
C THR A 259 -25.63 44.90 -57.21
N GLY A 260 -24.92 45.16 -58.31
CA GLY A 260 -24.84 44.21 -59.42
C GLY A 260 -25.91 44.38 -60.52
N TRP A 261 -26.81 45.36 -60.44
CA TRP A 261 -27.67 45.71 -61.58
C TRP A 261 -26.84 46.13 -62.80
N GLN A 262 -27.28 45.73 -63.99
CA GLN A 262 -26.70 46.10 -65.27
C GLN A 262 -27.80 46.49 -66.28
N TYR A 263 -27.63 47.60 -66.99
CA TYR A 263 -28.55 47.98 -68.07
C TYR A 263 -28.62 46.92 -69.19
N ASN A 264 -27.49 46.30 -69.51
CA ASN A 264 -27.34 45.18 -70.44
C ASN A 264 -26.08 44.36 -70.10
N THR A 265 -25.80 43.28 -70.84
CA THR A 265 -24.68 42.35 -70.56
C THR A 265 -23.28 42.96 -70.72
N THR A 266 -23.13 44.14 -71.33
CA THR A 266 -21.84 44.84 -71.49
C THR A 266 -21.68 46.04 -70.55
N PHE A 267 -22.70 46.35 -69.74
CA PHE A 267 -22.68 47.43 -68.76
C PHE A 267 -22.01 46.98 -67.46
N THR A 268 -20.91 47.61 -67.06
CA THR A 268 -20.20 47.26 -65.80
C THR A 268 -21.12 47.49 -64.59
N PRO A 269 -21.35 46.50 -63.71
CA PRO A 269 -22.20 46.69 -62.54
C PRO A 269 -21.59 47.65 -61.51
N HIS A 270 -22.45 48.36 -60.77
CA HIS A 270 -22.01 49.28 -59.71
C HIS A 270 -21.69 48.56 -58.39
N SER A 271 -20.70 49.09 -57.68
CA SER A 271 -20.31 48.69 -56.32
C SER A 271 -21.22 49.25 -55.21
N PHE A 272 -22.18 50.10 -55.57
CA PHE A 272 -23.20 50.66 -54.70
C PHE A 272 -24.59 50.25 -55.20
N GLY A 273 -25.57 50.18 -54.28
CA GLY A 273 -26.89 49.62 -54.53
C GLY A 273 -27.56 49.17 -53.24
N LEU A 274 -28.80 48.70 -53.32
CA LEU A 274 -29.40 47.83 -52.32
C LEU A 274 -28.77 46.43 -52.43
N PRO A 275 -28.36 45.77 -51.32
CA PRO A 275 -27.71 44.45 -51.35
C PRO A 275 -28.46 43.40 -52.18
N ALA A 276 -27.75 42.67 -53.04
CA ALA A 276 -28.33 41.68 -53.96
C ALA A 276 -29.08 40.52 -53.27
N ASN A 277 -28.85 40.28 -51.98
CA ASN A 277 -29.54 39.27 -51.17
C ASN A 277 -30.85 39.77 -50.53
N GLY A 278 -31.21 41.04 -50.71
CA GLY A 278 -32.39 41.65 -50.09
C GLY A 278 -32.28 41.88 -48.58
N ILE A 279 -31.11 41.70 -47.96
CA ILE A 279 -30.92 41.88 -46.51
C ILE A 279 -30.32 43.26 -46.24
N ILE A 280 -31.10 44.12 -45.59
CA ILE A 280 -30.61 45.40 -45.04
C ILE A 280 -30.19 45.17 -43.60
N ASN A 281 -28.89 45.22 -43.32
CA ASN A 281 -28.36 45.24 -41.95
C ASN A 281 -28.32 46.70 -41.46
N SER A 282 -28.73 46.94 -40.22
CA SER A 282 -28.74 48.27 -39.62
C SER A 282 -27.33 48.83 -39.46
N LEU A 283 -27.14 50.09 -39.85
CA LEU A 283 -25.96 50.90 -39.51
C LEU A 283 -26.03 51.50 -38.10
N ILE A 284 -27.11 51.26 -37.34
CA ILE A 284 -27.40 51.91 -36.06
C ILE A 284 -27.40 50.89 -34.90
N ASP A 285 -28.13 49.78 -35.03
CA ASP A 285 -28.26 48.75 -33.99
C ASP A 285 -27.69 47.42 -34.45
N ASN A 286 -26.64 46.96 -33.77
CA ASN A 286 -25.97 45.71 -34.11
C ASN A 286 -26.95 44.51 -34.01
N GLY A 287 -27.07 43.74 -35.10
CA GLY A 287 -27.98 42.60 -35.24
C GLY A 287 -29.37 42.95 -35.77
N LEU A 288 -29.79 44.22 -35.76
CA LEU A 288 -31.03 44.64 -36.41
C LEU A 288 -30.87 44.49 -37.93
N SER A 289 -31.81 43.78 -38.54
CA SER A 289 -31.83 43.55 -39.99
C SER A 289 -33.25 43.43 -40.51
N TYR A 290 -33.42 43.67 -41.81
CA TYR A 290 -34.69 43.64 -42.53
C TYR A 290 -34.54 42.78 -43.78
N GLN A 291 -35.56 41.96 -44.08
CA GLN A 291 -35.65 41.19 -45.31
C GLN A 291 -36.59 41.91 -46.26
N LEU A 292 -36.04 42.43 -47.36
CA LEU A 292 -36.79 42.93 -48.49
C LEU A 292 -37.45 41.76 -49.24
N ALA A 293 -38.55 42.02 -49.93
CA ALA A 293 -39.10 41.09 -50.90
C ALA A 293 -38.14 40.89 -52.10
N PRO A 294 -38.27 39.78 -52.85
CA PRO A 294 -37.50 39.56 -54.07
C PRO A 294 -37.64 40.73 -55.04
N TYR A 295 -36.51 41.21 -55.58
CA TYR A 295 -36.52 42.41 -56.43
C TYR A 295 -37.24 42.17 -57.77
N ASN A 296 -37.31 40.93 -58.26
CA ASN A 296 -38.09 40.55 -59.44
C ASN A 296 -39.61 40.43 -59.20
N ALA A 297 -40.12 41.06 -58.13
CA ALA A 297 -41.52 41.08 -57.72
C ALA A 297 -41.84 42.37 -56.95
N ASN A 298 -43.11 42.63 -56.67
CA ASN A 298 -43.53 43.78 -55.85
C ASN A 298 -42.80 43.77 -54.49
N ASN A 299 -41.99 44.81 -54.26
CA ASN A 299 -41.04 44.93 -53.16
C ASN A 299 -41.21 46.19 -52.29
N CYS A 300 -42.17 47.06 -52.65
CA CYS A 300 -42.66 48.16 -51.84
C CYS A 300 -44.19 48.10 -51.68
N LEU A 301 -44.70 48.52 -50.51
CA LEU A 301 -46.05 49.01 -50.34
C LEU A 301 -46.03 50.53 -50.54
N ARG A 302 -46.43 50.96 -51.74
CA ARG A 302 -46.40 52.33 -52.24
C ARG A 302 -47.73 53.03 -51.95
N LEU A 303 -47.68 54.08 -51.14
CA LEU A 303 -48.83 54.90 -50.72
C LEU A 303 -48.69 56.31 -51.31
N GLY A 304 -49.12 56.46 -52.57
CA GLY A 304 -48.91 57.64 -53.40
C GLY A 304 -49.82 58.85 -53.11
N THR A 305 -50.92 58.67 -52.38
CA THR A 305 -51.83 59.76 -51.98
C THR A 305 -52.04 59.82 -50.47
N ASN A 306 -52.48 60.97 -49.95
CA ASN A 306 -52.95 61.07 -48.56
C ASN A 306 -54.22 60.22 -48.37
N ASN A 307 -54.37 59.62 -47.19
CA ASN A 307 -55.36 58.59 -46.85
C ASN A 307 -55.25 57.28 -47.65
N ALA A 308 -54.21 57.09 -48.48
CA ALA A 308 -53.91 55.77 -49.03
C ALA A 308 -53.51 54.82 -47.89
N GLY A 309 -54.16 53.65 -47.84
CA GLY A 309 -53.91 52.61 -46.85
C GLY A 309 -53.49 51.28 -47.49
N GLY A 310 -52.73 50.48 -46.75
CA GLY A 310 -52.34 49.13 -47.12
C GLY A 310 -52.09 48.26 -45.89
N THR A 311 -52.12 46.94 -46.08
CA THR A 311 -51.90 45.96 -45.00
C THR A 311 -50.74 45.05 -45.36
N LEU A 312 -49.68 45.05 -44.55
CA LEU A 312 -48.60 44.07 -44.63
C LEU A 312 -48.95 42.88 -43.75
N THR A 313 -49.00 41.68 -44.33
CA THR A 313 -49.22 40.41 -43.61
C THR A 313 -47.93 39.63 -43.59
N PHE A 314 -47.62 38.95 -42.48
CA PHE A 314 -46.36 38.22 -42.30
C PHE A 314 -46.54 36.70 -42.44
N GLN A 315 -45.56 36.05 -43.05
CA GLN A 315 -45.57 34.59 -43.29
C GLN A 315 -45.59 33.77 -41.99
N THR A 316 -45.12 34.35 -40.88
CA THR A 316 -45.18 33.73 -39.55
C THR A 316 -45.44 34.83 -38.52
N PRO A 317 -46.63 34.87 -37.90
CA PRO A 317 -46.92 35.79 -36.81
C PRO A 317 -45.94 35.62 -35.64
N ARG A 318 -45.40 36.72 -35.12
CA ARG A 318 -44.36 36.71 -34.08
C ARG A 318 -44.66 37.73 -32.97
N ALA A 319 -44.32 37.38 -31.75
CA ALA A 319 -44.28 38.28 -30.60
C ALA A 319 -43.15 39.31 -30.76
N ALA A 320 -43.31 40.50 -30.17
CA ALA A 320 -42.30 41.57 -30.16
C ALA A 320 -42.57 42.57 -29.02
N GLU A 321 -41.56 43.33 -28.64
CA GLU A 321 -41.66 44.51 -27.78
C GLU A 321 -41.68 45.80 -28.60
N ASN A 322 -40.80 45.89 -29.60
CA ASN A 322 -40.74 46.99 -30.55
C ASN A 322 -40.79 46.43 -31.98
N ILE A 323 -41.53 47.09 -32.86
CA ILE A 323 -41.53 46.78 -34.29
C ILE A 323 -40.79 47.88 -35.04
N TYR A 324 -39.78 47.50 -35.79
CA TYR A 324 -38.97 48.37 -36.62
C TYR A 324 -39.51 48.32 -38.05
N LEU A 325 -40.02 49.43 -38.58
CA LEU A 325 -40.63 49.50 -39.91
C LEU A 325 -39.70 50.22 -40.89
N LEU A 326 -39.11 49.47 -41.84
CA LEU A 326 -38.20 49.99 -42.86
C LEU A 326 -39.01 50.67 -43.98
N HIS A 327 -38.70 51.92 -44.26
CA HIS A 327 -39.46 52.76 -45.18
C HIS A 327 -38.60 53.86 -45.80
N THR A 328 -39.14 54.58 -46.78
CA THR A 328 -38.64 55.89 -47.19
C THR A 328 -39.76 56.72 -47.82
N THR A 329 -39.58 58.05 -47.93
CA THR A 329 -40.36 58.86 -48.89
C THR A 329 -39.47 59.45 -49.96
N GLY A 330 -39.94 59.43 -51.20
CA GLY A 330 -39.12 59.82 -52.35
C GLY A 330 -39.13 61.31 -52.71
N ASN A 331 -40.09 62.09 -52.20
CA ASN A 331 -40.18 63.51 -52.51
C ASN A 331 -40.82 64.28 -51.35
N GLY A 332 -39.99 64.68 -50.39
CA GLY A 332 -40.42 65.33 -49.15
C GLY A 332 -40.91 64.36 -48.07
N SER A 333 -40.95 64.84 -46.83
CA SER A 333 -41.33 64.03 -45.66
C SER A 333 -42.84 63.79 -45.59
N SER A 334 -43.23 62.70 -44.91
CA SER A 334 -44.60 62.21 -44.79
C SER A 334 -44.91 61.85 -43.33
N THR A 335 -46.20 61.67 -43.01
CA THR A 335 -46.62 61.05 -41.76
C THR A 335 -47.57 59.88 -42.02
N MET A 336 -47.55 58.89 -41.14
CA MET A 336 -48.38 57.70 -41.23
C MET A 336 -49.01 57.34 -39.88
N ASN A 337 -50.26 56.86 -39.94
CA ASN A 337 -50.91 56.16 -38.84
C ASN A 337 -50.77 54.66 -39.09
N ILE A 338 -50.46 53.91 -38.03
CA ILE A 338 -50.13 52.49 -38.10
C ILE A 338 -50.92 51.74 -37.04
N THR A 339 -51.67 50.71 -37.43
CA THR A 339 -52.34 49.79 -36.51
C THR A 339 -51.71 48.41 -36.60
N VAL A 340 -51.22 47.92 -35.47
CA VAL A 340 -50.64 46.58 -35.29
C VAL A 340 -51.75 45.66 -34.80
N ASN A 341 -51.99 44.54 -35.49
CA ASN A 341 -53.09 43.62 -35.19
C ASN A 341 -52.56 42.26 -34.67
N PHE A 342 -53.07 41.84 -33.51
CA PHE A 342 -52.60 40.66 -32.77
C PHE A 342 -53.47 39.42 -32.99
N SER A 343 -52.91 38.24 -32.75
CA SER A 343 -53.61 36.95 -32.95
C SER A 343 -54.74 36.66 -31.96
N ASP A 344 -54.91 37.47 -30.92
CA ASP A 344 -56.07 37.43 -30.02
C ASP A 344 -57.23 38.36 -30.49
N ASN A 345 -57.10 38.96 -31.68
CA ASN A 345 -58.00 39.97 -32.27
C ASN A 345 -57.99 41.33 -31.56
N THR A 346 -57.04 41.60 -30.66
CA THR A 346 -56.77 42.97 -30.19
C THR A 346 -55.82 43.71 -31.13
N SER A 347 -55.68 45.02 -30.94
CA SER A 347 -54.78 45.85 -31.75
C SER A 347 -54.15 46.99 -30.93
N GLN A 348 -53.14 47.64 -31.51
CA GLN A 348 -52.52 48.85 -30.98
C GLN A 348 -52.21 49.84 -32.11
N THR A 349 -52.65 51.09 -31.94
CA THR A 349 -52.50 52.15 -32.96
C THR A 349 -51.44 53.17 -32.56
N PHE A 350 -50.65 53.58 -33.54
CA PHE A 350 -49.61 54.61 -33.49
C PHE A 350 -50.01 55.72 -34.47
N ASN A 351 -50.03 56.97 -34.02
CA ASN A 351 -50.51 58.10 -34.83
C ASN A 351 -49.38 59.09 -35.14
N ASN A 352 -49.45 59.73 -36.31
CA ASN A 352 -48.52 60.76 -36.78
C ASN A 352 -47.04 60.32 -36.77
N ILE A 353 -46.77 59.05 -37.04
CA ILE A 353 -45.40 58.52 -37.13
C ILE A 353 -44.72 59.17 -38.34
N ALA A 354 -43.60 59.85 -38.09
CA ALA A 354 -42.85 60.56 -39.12
C ALA A 354 -42.10 59.60 -40.05
N SER A 355 -42.05 59.97 -41.33
CA SER A 355 -41.25 59.35 -42.38
C SER A 355 -40.45 60.43 -43.10
N ASN A 356 -39.14 60.25 -43.20
CA ASN A 356 -38.24 61.24 -43.78
C ASN A 356 -38.08 61.06 -45.29
N ASP A 357 -37.90 62.19 -45.99
CA ASP A 357 -37.39 62.21 -47.36
C ASP A 357 -36.05 61.45 -47.46
N TRP A 358 -35.87 60.69 -48.55
CA TRP A 358 -34.70 59.84 -48.80
C TRP A 358 -33.34 60.56 -48.89
N PHE A 359 -33.30 61.90 -48.85
CA PHE A 359 -32.06 62.67 -48.72
C PHE A 359 -31.85 63.28 -47.32
N PHE A 360 -30.58 63.60 -47.05
CA PHE A 360 -30.05 64.46 -45.97
C PHE A 360 -30.28 64.06 -44.49
N ASN A 361 -31.44 63.52 -44.11
CA ASN A 361 -31.80 63.23 -42.72
C ASN A 361 -30.99 62.08 -42.09
N THR A 362 -30.72 62.16 -40.78
CA THR A 362 -30.00 61.13 -40.00
C THR A 362 -30.71 60.85 -38.66
N PRO A 363 -30.53 59.67 -38.05
CA PRO A 363 -29.84 58.49 -38.58
C PRO A 363 -30.67 57.76 -39.67
N PHE A 364 -30.02 56.89 -40.43
CA PHE A 364 -30.64 56.07 -41.48
C PHE A 364 -30.16 54.62 -41.39
N GLU A 365 -30.96 53.67 -41.88
CA GLU A 365 -30.63 52.24 -41.81
C GLU A 365 -29.66 51.81 -42.92
N ILE A 366 -29.86 52.35 -44.12
CA ILE A 366 -28.93 52.26 -45.25
C ILE A 366 -28.98 53.57 -46.04
N GLY A 367 -27.88 53.94 -46.68
CA GLY A 367 -27.75 55.15 -47.49
C GLY A 367 -26.67 54.99 -48.56
N GLN A 368 -26.59 55.92 -49.52
CA GLN A 368 -25.72 55.83 -50.70
C GLN A 368 -26.05 54.63 -51.61
N THR A 369 -27.31 54.18 -51.62
CA THR A 369 -27.79 53.06 -52.45
C THR A 369 -27.89 53.42 -53.94
N GLY A 370 -27.71 54.69 -54.29
CA GLY A 370 -27.99 55.22 -55.63
C GLY A 370 -29.49 55.27 -55.97
N ARG A 371 -29.81 56.06 -57.00
CA ARG A 371 -31.08 56.05 -57.73
C ARG A 371 -30.84 56.25 -59.23
N ILE A 372 -31.82 55.90 -60.06
CA ILE A 372 -31.79 56.07 -61.51
C ILE A 372 -33.17 56.46 -62.05
N ASP A 373 -33.23 57.11 -63.21
CA ASP A 373 -34.46 57.33 -63.96
C ASP A 373 -35.09 56.00 -64.43
N ARG A 374 -36.35 55.78 -64.03
CA ARG A 374 -37.14 54.58 -64.35
C ARG A 374 -37.41 54.43 -65.85
N ASN A 375 -37.42 55.53 -66.60
CA ASN A 375 -37.56 55.53 -68.05
C ASN A 375 -36.23 55.59 -68.83
N THR A 376 -35.08 55.25 -68.21
CA THR A 376 -33.79 55.34 -68.90
C THR A 376 -33.71 54.49 -70.17
N THR A 377 -33.23 55.12 -71.25
CA THR A 377 -33.00 54.52 -72.57
C THR A 377 -31.53 54.52 -72.98
N SER A 378 -30.63 54.96 -72.09
CA SER A 378 -29.19 55.08 -72.38
C SER A 378 -28.31 54.51 -71.28
N THR A 379 -27.08 54.14 -71.64
CA THR A 379 -26.05 53.66 -70.72
C THR A 379 -25.41 54.77 -69.86
N ASN A 380 -25.84 56.03 -69.98
CA ASN A 380 -25.23 57.15 -69.26
C ASN A 380 -26.24 58.22 -68.79
N SER A 381 -27.49 57.82 -68.51
CA SER A 381 -28.52 58.72 -67.96
C SER A 381 -28.64 58.54 -66.45
N ASN A 382 -28.06 59.50 -65.71
CA ASN A 382 -28.43 59.86 -64.33
C ASN A 382 -28.46 58.73 -63.28
N ILE A 383 -27.35 57.99 -63.14
CA ILE A 383 -27.14 57.18 -61.94
C ILE A 383 -26.62 58.09 -60.82
N GLU A 384 -27.55 58.54 -59.99
CA GLU A 384 -27.31 59.56 -58.98
C GLU A 384 -26.83 58.92 -57.66
N ASN A 385 -25.52 58.85 -57.49
CA ASN A 385 -24.89 58.61 -56.18
C ASN A 385 -24.31 59.92 -55.63
N GLN A 386 -25.19 60.87 -55.30
CA GLN A 386 -24.80 62.14 -54.70
C GLN A 386 -24.25 61.95 -53.28
N THR A 387 -23.38 62.85 -52.82
CA THR A 387 -22.84 62.84 -51.46
C THR A 387 -23.97 62.96 -50.43
N GLY A 388 -24.28 61.85 -49.74
CA GLY A 388 -25.44 61.76 -48.85
C GLY A 388 -26.76 61.45 -49.56
N GLY A 389 -26.73 60.79 -50.71
CA GLY A 389 -27.87 60.39 -51.54
C GLY A 389 -28.83 59.36 -50.90
N PRO A 390 -29.65 58.67 -51.71
CA PRO A 390 -30.82 57.89 -51.28
C PRO A 390 -30.61 57.00 -50.06
N ARG A 391 -31.57 57.08 -49.14
CA ARG A 391 -31.61 56.40 -47.83
C ARG A 391 -32.93 55.64 -47.62
N MET A 392 -32.88 54.67 -46.72
CA MET A 392 -34.06 54.12 -46.05
C MET A 392 -33.95 54.36 -44.54
N TYR A 393 -35.11 54.62 -43.91
CA TYR A 393 -35.25 54.94 -42.50
C TYR A 393 -36.08 53.90 -41.77
N ARG A 394 -36.05 53.98 -40.44
CA ARG A 394 -36.90 53.18 -39.56
C ARG A 394 -37.88 54.04 -38.78
N SER A 395 -39.05 53.50 -38.52
CA SER A 395 -39.90 53.93 -37.40
C SER A 395 -39.90 52.84 -36.34
N ILE A 396 -39.81 53.20 -35.06
CA ILE A 396 -39.88 52.26 -33.94
C ILE A 396 -41.29 52.35 -33.35
N LEU A 397 -42.01 51.22 -33.35
CA LEU A 397 -43.37 51.09 -32.83
C LEU A 397 -43.31 50.33 -31.50
N ALA A 398 -43.21 51.07 -30.39
CA ALA A 398 -43.12 50.50 -29.05
C ALA A 398 -44.48 49.96 -28.57
N LEU A 399 -44.60 48.64 -28.44
CA LEU A 399 -45.83 48.00 -27.99
C LEU A 399 -46.06 48.23 -26.49
N ASN A 400 -47.32 48.16 -26.06
CA ASN A 400 -47.68 48.13 -24.65
C ASN A 400 -47.35 46.75 -24.06
N PRO A 401 -46.89 46.61 -22.80
CA PRO A 401 -46.48 45.31 -22.25
C PRO A 401 -47.56 44.23 -22.26
N ALA A 402 -48.84 44.63 -22.16
CA ALA A 402 -49.98 43.72 -22.30
C ALA A 402 -50.03 42.99 -23.65
N ASN A 403 -49.33 43.50 -24.68
CA ASN A 403 -49.29 42.97 -26.03
C ASN A 403 -47.99 42.24 -26.38
N TYR A 404 -46.92 42.30 -25.56
CA TYR A 404 -45.60 41.77 -25.92
C TYR A 404 -45.63 40.28 -26.34
N ASN A 405 -46.34 39.45 -25.57
CA ASN A 405 -46.43 38.01 -25.81
C ASN A 405 -47.44 37.64 -26.91
N LYS A 406 -48.06 38.60 -27.61
CA LYS A 406 -49.08 38.35 -28.62
C LYS A 406 -48.45 38.34 -30.03
N PRO A 407 -48.56 37.25 -30.79
CA PRO A 407 -48.15 37.23 -32.19
C PRO A 407 -48.83 38.32 -33.03
N VAL A 408 -48.02 39.19 -33.64
CA VAL A 408 -48.47 40.18 -34.62
C VAL A 408 -48.79 39.46 -35.93
N THR A 409 -50.02 39.60 -36.41
CA THR A 409 -50.51 38.93 -37.63
C THR A 409 -50.31 39.79 -38.87
N ASN A 410 -50.61 41.09 -38.75
CA ASN A 410 -50.51 42.07 -39.81
C ASN A 410 -50.32 43.48 -39.24
N ILE A 411 -49.81 44.38 -40.07
CA ILE A 411 -49.72 45.82 -39.80
C ILE A 411 -50.47 46.56 -40.91
N GLN A 412 -51.41 47.40 -40.50
CA GLN A 412 -52.13 48.33 -41.38
C GLN A 412 -51.43 49.69 -41.32
N ILE A 413 -50.97 50.19 -42.46
CA ILE A 413 -50.35 51.52 -42.60
C ILE A 413 -51.29 52.40 -43.43
N THR A 414 -51.63 53.59 -42.93
CA THR A 414 -52.34 54.64 -43.66
C THR A 414 -51.51 55.91 -43.67
N ARG A 415 -51.21 56.45 -44.85
CA ARG A 415 -50.52 57.73 -44.99
C ARG A 415 -51.47 58.88 -44.65
N VAL A 416 -51.03 59.84 -43.85
CA VAL A 416 -51.85 60.97 -43.36
C VAL A 416 -51.51 62.26 -44.11
N THR A 417 -50.25 62.71 -44.02
CA THR A 417 -49.78 63.94 -44.71
C THR A 417 -48.53 63.67 -45.55
N GLY A 418 -48.24 64.58 -46.48
CA GLY A 418 -46.95 64.70 -47.17
C GLY A 418 -46.64 66.17 -47.38
N SER A 419 -45.36 66.56 -47.41
CA SER A 419 -44.95 67.96 -47.56
C SER A 419 -45.13 68.52 -48.98
N GLY A 420 -45.44 67.67 -49.96
CA GLY A 420 -45.76 68.07 -51.33
C GLY A 420 -46.79 67.14 -51.99
N THR A 421 -47.23 67.51 -53.20
CA THR A 421 -48.19 66.74 -54.01
C THR A 421 -47.60 65.47 -54.61
N LEU A 422 -46.29 65.44 -54.85
CA LEU A 422 -45.56 64.26 -55.36
C LEU A 422 -45.07 63.31 -54.26
N THR A 423 -45.09 63.74 -52.98
CA THR A 423 -44.67 62.89 -51.86
C THR A 423 -45.31 61.53 -51.97
N THR A 424 -44.50 60.48 -51.92
CA THR A 424 -44.90 59.07 -51.97
C THR A 424 -44.18 58.35 -50.84
N LEU A 425 -44.90 57.52 -50.08
CA LEU A 425 -44.38 56.68 -49.00
C LEU A 425 -44.21 55.25 -49.51
N CYS A 426 -43.01 54.69 -49.39
CA CYS A 426 -42.74 53.27 -49.65
C CYS A 426 -42.38 52.56 -48.35
N ILE A 427 -43.13 51.51 -48.00
CA ILE A 427 -42.77 50.57 -46.92
C ILE A 427 -42.13 49.33 -47.53
N PHE A 428 -40.96 48.94 -47.03
CA PHE A 428 -40.07 47.93 -47.62
C PHE A 428 -39.97 46.63 -46.80
N GLY A 429 -40.28 46.68 -45.51
CA GLY A 429 -40.24 45.51 -44.63
C GLY A 429 -40.38 45.87 -43.15
N ALA A 430 -40.40 44.86 -42.30
CA ALA A 430 -40.41 45.02 -40.85
C ALA A 430 -39.40 44.09 -40.18
N SER A 431 -39.03 44.43 -38.95
CA SER A 431 -38.24 43.59 -38.05
C SER A 431 -38.81 43.68 -36.64
N GLY A 432 -38.99 42.55 -35.97
CA GLY A 432 -39.44 42.52 -34.57
C GLY A 432 -38.23 42.43 -33.64
N GLU A 433 -38.13 43.37 -32.69
CA GLU A 433 -37.28 43.21 -31.51
C GLU A 433 -38.10 42.53 -30.41
N ILE A 434 -37.51 41.52 -29.77
CA ILE A 434 -37.95 41.04 -28.46
C ILE A 434 -36.74 41.03 -27.53
N THR A 435 -36.88 41.55 -26.31
CA THR A 435 -35.81 41.41 -25.31
C THR A 435 -35.70 39.93 -24.98
N ILE A 436 -34.48 39.43 -24.73
CA ILE A 436 -34.32 38.12 -24.12
C ILE A 436 -34.53 38.33 -22.62
N PRO A 437 -35.71 38.01 -22.04
CA PRO A 437 -35.91 38.22 -20.61
C PRO A 437 -34.92 37.37 -19.84
N TYR A 438 -34.31 37.95 -18.82
CA TYR A 438 -33.55 37.19 -17.83
C TYR A 438 -34.49 36.15 -17.19
N GLN A 439 -34.31 34.89 -17.55
CA GLN A 439 -35.04 33.74 -16.99
C GLN A 439 -34.03 32.81 -16.30
N CYS A 440 -34.33 32.43 -15.06
CA CYS A 440 -33.63 31.34 -14.40
C CYS A 440 -34.01 30.02 -15.09
N SER A 441 -33.19 29.57 -16.05
CA SER A 441 -33.43 28.36 -16.82
C SER A 441 -33.32 27.09 -15.98
N ALA A 442 -34.10 26.05 -16.30
CA ALA A 442 -33.94 24.74 -15.67
C ALA A 442 -32.58 24.11 -16.05
N PRO A 443 -31.86 23.47 -15.10
CA PRO A 443 -30.70 22.66 -15.43
C PRO A 443 -31.10 21.46 -16.31
N THR A 444 -30.20 21.08 -17.22
CA THR A 444 -30.46 20.04 -18.23
C THR A 444 -29.55 18.83 -18.04
N ALA A 445 -29.89 17.71 -18.69
CA ALA A 445 -29.18 16.43 -18.59
C ALA A 445 -28.78 16.02 -17.15
N PRO A 446 -29.74 15.96 -16.19
CA PRO A 446 -29.48 15.37 -14.88
C PRO A 446 -29.07 13.90 -15.03
N VAL A 447 -28.02 13.50 -14.31
CA VAL A 447 -27.45 12.14 -14.28
C VAL A 447 -26.99 11.75 -12.87
N ALA A 448 -27.31 10.52 -12.46
CA ALA A 448 -26.73 9.89 -11.28
C ALA A 448 -25.55 8.98 -11.66
N THR A 449 -24.46 9.07 -10.91
CA THR A 449 -23.20 8.33 -11.11
C THR A 449 -22.66 7.84 -9.76
N ALA A 450 -21.64 6.98 -9.77
CA ALA A 450 -21.02 6.41 -8.54
C ALA A 450 -22.04 5.84 -7.52
N ILE A 451 -23.16 5.30 -8.02
CA ILE A 451 -24.29 4.85 -7.21
C ILE A 451 -23.87 3.65 -6.35
N THR A 452 -24.02 3.78 -5.02
CA THR A 452 -23.76 2.73 -4.04
C THR A 452 -25.08 2.17 -3.49
N ALA A 453 -25.04 1.47 -2.35
CA ALA A 453 -26.23 1.04 -1.63
C ALA A 453 -26.98 2.20 -0.95
N THR A 454 -26.28 3.27 -0.56
CA THR A 454 -26.80 4.34 0.31
C THR A 454 -26.48 5.75 -0.17
N THR A 455 -25.71 5.91 -1.25
CA THR A 455 -25.30 7.21 -1.80
C THR A 455 -25.32 7.21 -3.33
N ALA A 456 -25.38 8.40 -3.92
CA ALA A 456 -25.18 8.61 -5.36
C ALA A 456 -24.55 9.99 -5.63
N THR A 457 -23.69 10.07 -6.64
CA THR A 457 -23.14 11.34 -7.12
C THR A 457 -24.02 11.89 -8.23
N LEU A 458 -24.79 12.92 -7.92
CA LEU A 458 -25.70 13.60 -8.84
C LEU A 458 -24.97 14.72 -9.56
N SER A 459 -25.19 14.87 -10.88
CA SER A 459 -24.70 16.03 -11.64
C SER A 459 -25.69 16.43 -12.74
N TRP A 460 -25.45 17.60 -13.32
CA TRP A 460 -26.32 18.21 -14.33
C TRP A 460 -25.54 19.25 -15.14
N VAL A 461 -26.04 19.62 -16.32
CA VAL A 461 -25.57 20.81 -17.04
C VAL A 461 -26.21 22.03 -16.39
N SER A 462 -25.38 22.90 -15.80
CA SER A 462 -25.86 24.14 -15.19
C SER A 462 -26.17 25.21 -16.24
N PRO A 463 -27.24 26.00 -16.08
CA PRO A 463 -27.38 27.25 -16.83
C PRO A 463 -26.33 28.28 -16.36
N PRO A 464 -25.96 29.27 -17.18
CA PRO A 464 -24.95 30.28 -16.83
C PRO A 464 -25.30 31.20 -15.66
N ALA A 465 -26.58 31.31 -15.29
CA ALA A 465 -27.07 32.26 -14.29
C ALA A 465 -27.28 31.65 -12.88
N ALA A 466 -27.00 30.35 -12.68
CA ALA A 466 -27.20 29.70 -11.38
C ALA A 466 -26.12 30.10 -10.37
N ILE A 467 -26.53 30.60 -9.19
CA ILE A 467 -25.65 30.88 -8.04
C ILE A 467 -25.56 29.70 -7.06
N ASN A 468 -26.57 28.83 -7.07
CA ASN A 468 -26.63 27.53 -6.43
C ASN A 468 -27.85 26.76 -6.98
N TRP A 469 -28.10 25.54 -6.51
CA TRP A 469 -29.19 24.69 -6.99
C TRP A 469 -30.00 24.13 -5.83
N GLN A 470 -31.28 23.85 -6.06
CA GLN A 470 -32.08 23.02 -5.17
C GLN A 470 -32.27 21.65 -5.81
N ILE A 471 -31.90 20.60 -5.08
CA ILE A 471 -32.21 19.20 -5.42
C ILE A 471 -33.49 18.80 -4.66
N ALA A 472 -34.35 18.03 -5.32
CA ALA A 472 -35.44 17.29 -4.72
C ALA A 472 -35.35 15.82 -5.15
N TYR A 473 -35.45 14.88 -4.20
CA TYR A 473 -35.35 13.45 -4.47
C TYR A 473 -36.31 12.65 -3.59
N GLY A 474 -36.72 11.48 -4.08
CA GLY A 474 -37.61 10.56 -3.36
C GLY A 474 -37.82 9.26 -4.13
N PRO A 475 -38.51 8.26 -3.55
CA PRO A 475 -38.87 7.04 -4.27
C PRO A 475 -39.58 7.35 -5.58
N GLN A 476 -39.42 6.47 -6.57
CA GLN A 476 -39.96 6.66 -7.92
C GLN A 476 -41.46 7.03 -7.90
N GLY A 477 -41.83 8.06 -8.66
CA GLY A 477 -43.19 8.60 -8.71
C GLY A 477 -43.59 9.52 -7.57
N PHE A 478 -42.66 9.98 -6.70
CA PHE A 478 -43.00 10.95 -5.65
C PHE A 478 -43.53 12.27 -6.24
N ASN A 479 -44.53 12.87 -5.58
CA ASN A 479 -45.05 14.15 -6.00
C ASN A 479 -44.06 15.27 -5.65
N ILE A 480 -43.34 15.77 -6.67
CA ILE A 480 -42.34 16.85 -6.57
C ILE A 480 -42.84 18.10 -5.82
N ASN A 481 -44.15 18.39 -5.83
CA ASN A 481 -44.71 19.57 -5.16
C ASN A 481 -45.00 19.35 -3.67
N SER A 482 -45.35 18.12 -3.25
CA SER A 482 -45.87 17.83 -1.91
C SER A 482 -45.13 16.71 -1.15
N GLY A 483 -44.04 16.17 -1.69
CA GLY A 483 -43.25 15.11 -1.07
C GLY A 483 -41.79 15.10 -1.53
N GLY A 484 -41.07 14.05 -1.11
CA GLY A 484 -39.62 13.93 -1.29
C GLY A 484 -38.82 14.83 -0.34
N THR A 485 -37.52 14.57 -0.28
CA THR A 485 -36.56 15.39 0.47
C THR A 485 -36.03 16.50 -0.43
N ARG A 486 -35.92 17.73 0.09
CA ARG A 486 -35.38 18.89 -0.64
C ARG A 486 -34.15 19.47 0.07
N MET A 487 -33.15 19.89 -0.68
CA MET A 487 -31.90 20.45 -0.17
C MET A 487 -31.31 21.49 -1.13
N ILE A 488 -30.63 22.51 -0.59
CA ILE A 488 -29.87 23.49 -1.38
C ILE A 488 -28.41 23.04 -1.43
N VAL A 489 -27.80 23.09 -2.61
CA VAL A 489 -26.43 22.65 -2.86
C VAL A 489 -25.67 23.72 -3.65
N ASN A 490 -24.39 23.89 -3.31
CA ASN A 490 -23.48 24.87 -3.92
C ASN A 490 -22.36 24.22 -4.76
N THR A 491 -22.42 22.90 -4.98
CA THR A 491 -21.48 22.17 -5.85
C THR A 491 -22.22 21.33 -6.89
N ASN A 492 -21.56 21.10 -8.01
CA ASN A 492 -21.96 20.20 -9.09
C ASN A 492 -20.67 19.60 -9.68
N PRO A 493 -20.42 18.27 -9.60
CA PRO A 493 -21.27 17.25 -9.01
C PRO A 493 -21.56 17.43 -7.51
N TYR A 494 -22.62 16.77 -7.04
CA TYR A 494 -23.02 16.72 -5.63
C TYR A 494 -23.15 15.27 -5.15
N LEU A 495 -22.46 14.93 -4.06
CA LEU A 495 -22.59 13.62 -3.43
C LEU A 495 -23.81 13.61 -2.50
N LEU A 496 -24.86 12.89 -2.89
CA LEU A 496 -26.04 12.68 -2.07
C LEU A 496 -25.73 11.64 -0.98
N ASN A 497 -25.53 12.13 0.24
CA ASN A 497 -25.23 11.35 1.44
C ASN A 497 -25.83 12.02 2.70
N PRO A 498 -27.15 11.91 2.89
CA PRO A 498 -27.68 11.04 3.94
C PRO A 498 -28.19 9.71 3.32
N PRO A 499 -28.27 8.62 4.10
CA PRO A 499 -28.41 7.28 3.55
C PRO A 499 -29.71 7.09 2.77
N LEU A 500 -29.57 6.91 1.46
CA LEU A 500 -30.60 6.36 0.59
C LEU A 500 -30.90 4.91 1.03
N THR A 501 -32.14 4.47 0.80
CA THR A 501 -32.53 3.08 1.01
C THR A 501 -31.92 2.20 -0.09
N PRO A 502 -31.32 1.05 0.24
CA PRO A 502 -30.78 0.14 -0.78
C PRO A 502 -31.86 -0.50 -1.65
N SER A 503 -31.48 -0.99 -2.85
CA SER A 503 -32.38 -1.60 -3.85
C SER A 503 -33.63 -0.77 -4.20
N THR A 504 -33.56 0.55 -4.03
CA THR A 504 -34.70 1.46 -4.16
C THR A 504 -34.52 2.35 -5.38
N THR A 505 -35.53 2.39 -6.23
CA THR A 505 -35.55 3.33 -7.36
C THR A 505 -35.98 4.70 -6.86
N TYR A 506 -35.10 5.68 -7.07
CA TYR A 506 -35.30 7.08 -6.76
C TYR A 506 -35.52 7.87 -8.05
N ASP A 507 -36.44 8.81 -8.00
CA ASP A 507 -36.45 9.95 -8.91
C ASP A 507 -35.71 11.12 -8.25
N TYR A 508 -34.97 11.90 -9.03
CA TYR A 508 -34.53 13.22 -8.61
C TYR A 508 -34.77 14.29 -9.68
N TYR A 509 -34.91 15.50 -9.17
CA TYR A 509 -35.08 16.74 -9.91
C TYR A 509 -34.08 17.76 -9.35
N VAL A 510 -33.59 18.64 -10.22
CA VAL A 510 -32.76 19.77 -9.81
C VAL A 510 -33.28 21.06 -10.45
N ARG A 511 -33.24 22.17 -9.71
CA ARG A 511 -33.56 23.50 -10.24
C ARG A 511 -32.48 24.49 -9.87
N ALA A 512 -32.20 25.43 -10.76
CA ALA A 512 -31.31 26.53 -10.48
C ALA A 512 -31.98 27.52 -9.51
N ILE A 513 -31.16 28.10 -8.66
CA ILE A 513 -31.46 29.33 -7.92
C ILE A 513 -30.56 30.38 -8.56
N CYS A 514 -31.13 31.45 -9.10
CA CYS A 514 -30.40 32.50 -9.80
C CYS A 514 -30.39 33.83 -9.00
N GLY A 515 -31.25 33.94 -7.98
CA GLY A 515 -31.24 35.02 -6.99
C GLY A 515 -32.17 34.73 -5.80
N PRO A 516 -32.21 35.60 -4.78
CA PRO A 516 -33.15 35.46 -3.66
C PRO A 516 -34.61 35.52 -4.15
N GLY A 517 -35.32 34.39 -4.04
CA GLY A 517 -36.68 34.23 -4.54
C GLY A 517 -36.80 33.93 -6.05
N ASP A 518 -35.69 33.90 -6.78
CA ASP A 518 -35.64 33.57 -8.21
C ASP A 518 -35.10 32.14 -8.40
N THR A 519 -36.00 31.25 -8.80
CA THR A 519 -35.74 29.82 -8.98
C THR A 519 -36.32 29.33 -10.28
N SER A 520 -35.57 28.50 -11.01
CA SER A 520 -36.05 27.90 -12.25
C SER A 520 -37.22 26.92 -12.02
N ALA A 521 -37.85 26.52 -13.14
CA ALA A 521 -38.57 25.25 -13.18
C ALA A 521 -37.63 24.09 -12.79
N TRP A 522 -38.21 22.99 -12.31
CA TRP A 522 -37.48 21.73 -12.13
C TRP A 522 -36.97 21.21 -13.48
N SER A 523 -35.82 20.53 -13.46
CA SER A 523 -35.32 19.75 -14.58
C SER A 523 -36.33 18.68 -15.02
N VAL A 524 -36.08 18.05 -16.17
CA VAL A 524 -36.62 16.71 -16.41
C VAL A 524 -36.24 15.77 -15.27
N VAL A 525 -37.07 14.76 -14.99
CA VAL A 525 -36.76 13.74 -13.98
C VAL A 525 -35.55 12.92 -14.41
N HIS A 526 -34.69 12.57 -13.47
CA HIS A 526 -33.73 11.48 -13.64
C HIS A 526 -34.03 10.37 -12.63
N THR A 527 -34.32 9.18 -13.15
CA THR A 527 -34.59 7.97 -12.36
C THR A 527 -33.31 7.14 -12.22
N PHE A 528 -32.94 6.77 -11.00
CA PHE A 528 -31.81 5.87 -10.73
C PHE A 528 -32.16 4.89 -9.60
N THR A 529 -31.61 3.68 -9.66
CA THR A 529 -31.82 2.66 -8.61
C THR A 529 -30.55 2.53 -7.79
N THR A 530 -30.65 2.66 -6.47
CA THR A 530 -29.54 2.34 -5.56
C THR A 530 -29.16 0.87 -5.72
N ARG A 531 -27.87 0.56 -5.54
CA ARG A 531 -27.46 -0.84 -5.41
C ARG A 531 -28.15 -1.45 -4.20
N CYS A 532 -28.24 -2.77 -4.17
CA CYS A 532 -28.48 -3.45 -2.90
C CYS A 532 -27.34 -3.17 -1.92
N LEU A 533 -27.67 -3.21 -0.63
CA LEU A 533 -26.68 -3.38 0.42
C LEU A 533 -26.31 -4.86 0.38
N ALA A 534 -25.17 -5.15 -0.22
CA ALA A 534 -24.55 -6.44 -0.03
C ALA A 534 -24.32 -6.68 1.47
N PRO A 535 -24.58 -7.89 1.99
CA PRO A 535 -24.17 -8.22 3.35
C PRO A 535 -22.64 -8.31 3.43
N ASP A 536 -22.10 -8.01 4.59
CA ASP A 536 -20.67 -8.14 4.89
C ASP A 536 -20.39 -9.52 5.48
N ILE A 537 -19.20 -10.07 5.21
CA ILE A 537 -18.65 -11.18 6.00
C ILE A 537 -18.21 -10.60 7.37
N THR A 538 -19.05 -10.78 8.38
CA THR A 538 -18.84 -10.30 9.77
C THR A 538 -17.78 -11.07 10.55
N ARG A 539 -17.54 -12.33 10.20
CA ARG A 539 -16.47 -13.19 10.75
C ARG A 539 -16.02 -14.19 9.69
N VAL A 540 -14.71 -14.37 9.56
CA VAL A 540 -14.12 -15.56 8.95
C VAL A 540 -13.42 -16.38 10.04
N GLN A 541 -13.33 -17.69 9.83
CA GLN A 541 -12.53 -18.59 10.65
C GLN A 541 -11.65 -19.42 9.72
N ASP A 542 -10.40 -18.97 9.60
CA ASP A 542 -9.32 -19.75 9.00
C ASP A 542 -9.16 -21.08 9.75
N SER A 543 -8.80 -22.12 9.02
CA SER A 543 -8.57 -23.44 9.56
C SER A 543 -7.31 -24.03 8.96
N PHE A 544 -6.69 -24.97 9.66
CA PHE A 544 -5.44 -25.57 9.26
C PHE A 544 -5.54 -27.08 9.21
N VAL A 545 -4.70 -27.69 8.38
CA VAL A 545 -4.46 -29.14 8.36
C VAL A 545 -2.96 -29.39 8.41
N CYS A 546 -2.58 -30.55 8.93
CA CYS A 546 -1.18 -30.93 9.09
C CYS A 546 -0.78 -31.88 7.95
N GLU A 547 0.25 -31.54 7.17
CA GLU A 547 0.67 -32.19 5.91
C GLU A 547 -0.39 -32.17 4.79
N SER A 548 -1.53 -32.83 4.98
CA SER A 548 -2.65 -32.79 4.05
C SER A 548 -3.96 -33.19 4.74
N GLY A 549 -5.08 -32.73 4.20
CA GLY A 549 -6.40 -33.04 4.76
C GLY A 549 -7.49 -32.13 4.20
N ARG A 550 -8.65 -32.12 4.87
CA ARG A 550 -9.72 -31.16 4.60
C ARG A 550 -9.79 -30.18 5.75
N ALA A 551 -9.65 -28.89 5.46
CA ALA A 551 -9.87 -27.84 6.44
C ALA A 551 -11.39 -27.58 6.60
N THR A 552 -11.83 -27.23 7.80
CA THR A 552 -13.21 -26.77 8.03
C THR A 552 -13.16 -25.27 8.23
N LEU A 553 -13.38 -24.53 7.14
CA LEU A 553 -13.43 -23.07 7.14
C LEU A 553 -14.82 -22.61 7.56
N GLU A 554 -14.92 -21.51 8.29
CA GLU A 554 -16.20 -20.86 8.57
C GLU A 554 -16.22 -19.43 8.04
N ALA A 555 -17.41 -18.95 7.67
CA ALA A 555 -17.68 -17.55 7.44
C ALA A 555 -19.13 -17.22 7.83
N TYR A 556 -19.34 -16.02 8.35
CA TYR A 556 -20.63 -15.53 8.85
C TYR A 556 -20.96 -14.19 8.23
N VAL A 557 -22.23 -14.01 7.86
CA VAL A 557 -22.72 -12.80 7.19
C VAL A 557 -23.63 -11.97 8.08
N SER A 558 -23.67 -10.65 7.82
CA SER A 558 -24.65 -9.76 8.45
C SER A 558 -26.10 -10.06 8.02
N GLY A 559 -26.29 -10.78 6.92
CA GLY A 559 -27.55 -11.39 6.50
C GLY A 559 -27.38 -12.23 5.23
N GLY A 560 -28.34 -13.11 4.92
CA GLY A 560 -28.28 -13.97 3.73
C GLY A 560 -27.45 -15.25 3.93
N VAL A 561 -26.67 -15.63 2.93
CA VAL A 561 -25.85 -16.86 2.90
C VAL A 561 -24.39 -16.58 2.54
N VAL A 562 -23.50 -17.53 2.79
CA VAL A 562 -22.13 -17.53 2.24
C VAL A 562 -22.06 -18.48 1.04
N ASN A 563 -21.45 -18.02 -0.04
CA ASN A 563 -21.11 -18.80 -1.23
C ASN A 563 -19.57 -18.91 -1.35
N TRP A 564 -19.04 -20.13 -1.48
CA TRP A 564 -17.62 -20.42 -1.42
C TRP A 564 -17.00 -20.65 -2.80
N TYR A 565 -15.83 -20.07 -3.05
CA TYR A 565 -15.14 -20.10 -4.34
C TYR A 565 -13.64 -20.42 -4.20
N SER A 566 -13.03 -20.92 -5.27
CA SER A 566 -11.58 -21.21 -5.36
C SER A 566 -10.73 -20.03 -5.85
N SER A 567 -11.33 -18.87 -6.10
CA SER A 567 -10.64 -17.69 -6.66
C SER A 567 -11.24 -16.37 -6.18
N ALA A 568 -10.42 -15.32 -6.14
CA ALA A 568 -10.82 -13.98 -5.73
C ALA A 568 -11.87 -13.34 -6.65
N THR A 569 -11.93 -13.78 -7.92
CA THR A 569 -12.97 -13.42 -8.89
C THR A 569 -13.29 -14.63 -9.77
N GLY A 570 -14.51 -14.70 -10.33
CA GLY A 570 -14.94 -15.80 -11.18
C GLY A 570 -14.95 -17.17 -10.49
N GLY A 571 -14.62 -18.23 -11.22
CA GLY A 571 -14.54 -19.60 -10.70
C GLY A 571 -15.89 -20.26 -10.40
N PRO A 572 -15.92 -21.60 -10.22
CA PRO A 572 -17.13 -22.33 -9.86
C PRO A 572 -17.51 -22.12 -8.39
N LEU A 573 -18.82 -22.12 -8.11
CA LEU A 573 -19.34 -22.23 -6.75
C LEU A 573 -18.98 -23.62 -6.19
N LEU A 574 -18.32 -23.66 -5.04
CA LEU A 574 -17.88 -24.88 -4.36
C LEU A 574 -18.90 -25.35 -3.31
N HIS A 575 -19.50 -24.41 -2.57
CA HIS A 575 -20.43 -24.68 -1.48
C HIS A 575 -21.28 -23.46 -1.13
N THR A 576 -22.44 -23.67 -0.50
CA THR A 576 -23.31 -22.62 0.05
C THR A 576 -23.66 -22.94 1.50
N GLY A 577 -23.28 -22.07 2.43
CA GLY A 577 -23.48 -22.24 3.87
C GLY A 577 -22.30 -21.70 4.69
N ASN A 578 -22.52 -21.43 5.98
CA ASN A 578 -21.52 -20.79 6.85
C ASN A 578 -20.27 -21.64 7.11
N ILE A 579 -20.33 -22.96 6.87
CA ILE A 579 -19.23 -23.90 7.13
C ILE A 579 -18.88 -24.58 5.80
N PHE A 580 -17.62 -24.50 5.38
CA PHE A 580 -17.12 -25.16 4.19
C PHE A 580 -15.98 -26.13 4.53
N ILE A 581 -16.22 -27.41 4.25
CA ILE A 581 -15.20 -28.46 4.32
C ILE A 581 -14.49 -28.49 2.96
N THR A 582 -13.20 -28.17 2.93
CA THR A 582 -12.44 -28.09 1.69
C THR A 582 -12.33 -29.46 0.99
N PRO A 583 -12.03 -29.51 -0.32
CA PRO A 583 -11.33 -30.62 -0.93
C PRO A 583 -10.05 -31.01 -0.15
N ASN A 584 -9.48 -32.18 -0.44
CA ASN A 584 -8.22 -32.57 0.18
C ASN A 584 -7.07 -31.70 -0.36
N ILE A 585 -6.48 -30.88 0.51
CA ILE A 585 -5.39 -29.96 0.15
C ILE A 585 -4.04 -30.51 0.60
N THR A 586 -3.01 -30.23 -0.20
CA THR A 586 -1.59 -30.59 0.03
C THR A 586 -0.65 -29.36 0.02
N ALA A 587 -1.22 -28.17 -0.19
CA ALA A 587 -0.55 -26.88 -0.06
C ALA A 587 -1.55 -25.85 0.49
N THR A 588 -1.04 -24.81 1.16
CA THR A 588 -1.88 -23.72 1.70
C THR A 588 -2.72 -23.10 0.59
N THR A 589 -4.04 -23.19 0.74
CA THR A 589 -5.01 -22.81 -0.30
C THR A 589 -5.93 -21.74 0.26
N VAL A 590 -5.99 -20.60 -0.42
CA VAL A 590 -6.96 -19.54 -0.09
C VAL A 590 -8.27 -19.83 -0.81
N TYR A 591 -9.33 -20.03 -0.03
CA TYR A 591 -10.70 -20.06 -0.52
C TYR A 591 -11.34 -18.70 -0.27
N TYR A 592 -12.48 -18.44 -0.92
CA TYR A 592 -13.09 -17.11 -0.93
C TYR A 592 -14.55 -17.20 -0.55
N ALA A 593 -14.92 -16.56 0.55
CA ALA A 593 -16.28 -16.47 1.05
C ALA A 593 -16.95 -15.22 0.47
N GLU A 594 -17.90 -15.44 -0.44
CA GLU A 594 -18.75 -14.41 -1.04
C GLU A 594 -20.05 -14.30 -0.23
N PRO A 595 -20.36 -13.13 0.38
CA PRO A 595 -21.60 -12.94 1.12
C PRO A 595 -22.73 -12.61 0.14
N GLU A 596 -23.86 -13.33 0.17
CA GLU A 596 -24.99 -13.11 -0.74
C GLU A 596 -26.31 -12.89 0.01
N GLY A 597 -26.87 -11.70 -0.16
CA GLY A 597 -28.12 -11.27 0.46
C GLY A 597 -29.36 -11.45 -0.42
N ALA A 598 -30.48 -10.88 0.02
CA ALA A 598 -31.70 -10.82 -0.76
C ALA A 598 -31.47 -10.21 -2.15
N ASN A 599 -32.26 -10.63 -3.15
CA ASN A 599 -32.15 -10.22 -4.55
C ASN A 599 -30.80 -10.58 -5.22
N ALA A 600 -30.16 -11.68 -4.79
CA ALA A 600 -28.88 -12.20 -5.31
C ALA A 600 -27.70 -11.22 -5.19
N CYS A 601 -27.70 -10.45 -4.10
CA CYS A 601 -26.79 -9.32 -3.93
C CYS A 601 -25.52 -9.70 -3.18
N LYS A 602 -24.43 -9.73 -3.95
CA LYS A 602 -23.11 -10.22 -3.55
C LYS A 602 -22.21 -9.08 -3.05
N GLY A 603 -21.54 -9.30 -1.92
CA GLY A 603 -20.48 -8.42 -1.43
C GLY A 603 -19.09 -8.89 -1.88
N ASP A 604 -18.06 -8.18 -1.44
CA ASP A 604 -16.68 -8.54 -1.78
C ASP A 604 -16.28 -9.87 -1.15
N ARG A 605 -15.53 -10.67 -1.91
CA ARG A 605 -15.02 -11.98 -1.48
C ARG A 605 -13.92 -11.82 -0.44
N VAL A 606 -14.21 -12.23 0.80
CA VAL A 606 -13.19 -12.27 1.84
C VAL A 606 -12.39 -13.56 1.72
N PRO A 607 -11.04 -13.51 1.66
CA PRO A 607 -10.21 -14.70 1.67
C PRO A 607 -10.32 -15.41 3.03
N VAL A 608 -10.43 -16.74 3.00
CA VAL A 608 -10.37 -17.61 4.16
C VAL A 608 -9.33 -18.69 3.87
N THR A 609 -8.29 -18.74 4.70
CA THR A 609 -7.08 -19.51 4.43
C THR A 609 -7.21 -20.91 5.00
N ALA A 610 -7.22 -21.91 4.12
CA ALA A 610 -6.96 -23.30 4.50
C ALA A 610 -5.44 -23.50 4.56
N THR A 611 -4.86 -23.30 5.75
CA THR A 611 -3.41 -23.38 5.92
C THR A 611 -2.98 -24.85 5.97
N VAL A 612 -2.19 -25.30 5.00
CA VAL A 612 -1.40 -26.52 5.18
C VAL A 612 -0.18 -26.13 5.99
N ARG A 613 -0.13 -26.61 7.23
CA ARG A 613 1.01 -26.47 8.11
C ARG A 613 1.80 -27.76 8.06
N ASN A 614 3.11 -27.65 7.88
CA ASN A 614 3.98 -28.79 8.11
C ASN A 614 3.86 -29.17 9.59
N LYS A 615 3.85 -30.46 9.88
CA LYS A 615 4.10 -30.94 11.23
C LYS A 615 5.48 -30.48 11.69
N PRO A 616 5.68 -30.16 12.97
CA PRO A 616 7.03 -30.09 13.51
C PRO A 616 7.70 -31.44 13.25
N VAL A 617 8.86 -31.43 12.62
CA VAL A 617 9.78 -32.56 12.75
C VAL A 617 10.26 -32.49 14.18
N VAL A 618 10.08 -33.57 14.93
CA VAL A 618 10.48 -33.70 16.31
C VAL A 618 11.55 -34.78 16.37
N SER A 619 12.62 -34.53 17.11
CA SER A 619 13.51 -35.60 17.54
C SER A 619 13.96 -35.38 18.98
N LEU A 620 13.81 -36.40 19.79
CA LEU A 620 14.39 -36.54 21.13
C LEU A 620 15.81 -37.11 21.11
N GLY A 621 16.36 -37.38 19.93
CA GLY A 621 17.57 -38.17 19.72
C GLY A 621 17.24 -39.66 19.51
N ASN A 622 18.26 -40.51 19.61
CA ASN A 622 18.09 -41.96 19.65
C ASN A 622 17.73 -42.41 21.07
N ASP A 623 17.16 -43.61 21.22
CA ASP A 623 17.02 -44.29 22.52
C ASP A 623 18.35 -44.24 23.29
N THR A 624 18.30 -43.72 24.52
CA THR A 624 19.50 -43.31 25.25
C THR A 624 19.55 -43.95 26.61
N THR A 625 20.63 -44.69 26.83
CA THR A 625 20.83 -45.48 28.04
C THR A 625 21.20 -44.60 29.24
N LEU A 626 20.43 -44.69 30.34
CA LEU A 626 20.62 -43.90 31.56
C LEU A 626 21.08 -44.75 32.74
N CYS A 627 22.16 -44.32 33.38
CA CYS A 627 22.74 -45.02 34.52
C CYS A 627 21.94 -44.75 35.81
N PRO A 628 21.64 -45.79 36.61
CA PRO A 628 21.04 -45.65 37.94
C PRO A 628 21.65 -44.53 38.79
N GLY A 629 20.81 -43.57 39.21
CA GLY A 629 21.21 -42.41 40.01
C GLY A 629 21.69 -41.19 39.21
N ALA A 630 21.99 -41.33 37.91
CA ALA A 630 22.29 -40.19 37.04
C ALA A 630 21.01 -39.47 36.60
N THR A 631 21.16 -38.24 36.08
CA THR A 631 20.09 -37.49 35.42
C THR A 631 20.49 -37.18 33.98
N ILE A 632 19.53 -37.26 33.05
CA ILE A 632 19.72 -36.85 31.66
C ILE A 632 18.69 -35.78 31.29
N THR A 633 19.14 -34.74 30.60
CA THR A 633 18.27 -33.68 30.09
C THR A 633 17.84 -33.99 28.67
N LEU A 634 16.65 -34.58 28.53
CA LEU A 634 16.01 -34.81 27.24
C LEU A 634 15.58 -33.46 26.68
N THR A 635 16.01 -33.13 25.46
CA THR A 635 15.67 -31.87 24.79
C THR A 635 14.95 -32.17 23.50
N ALA A 636 13.72 -31.67 23.38
CA ALA A 636 12.89 -31.89 22.21
C ALA A 636 13.33 -30.96 21.07
N SER A 637 14.27 -31.44 20.25
CA SER A 637 14.71 -30.74 19.06
C SER A 637 13.58 -30.68 18.03
N SER A 638 13.46 -29.54 17.35
CA SER A 638 12.47 -29.38 16.29
C SER A 638 12.91 -28.35 15.25
N ASN A 639 12.45 -28.53 14.01
CA ASN A 639 12.72 -27.62 12.89
C ASN A 639 11.82 -26.37 12.86
N THR A 640 10.83 -26.27 13.76
CA THR A 640 9.92 -25.12 13.88
C THR A 640 10.23 -24.26 15.10
N SER A 641 9.83 -22.99 15.06
CA SER A 641 9.90 -22.04 16.19
C SER A 641 8.53 -21.86 16.86
N ASN A 642 8.51 -21.18 18.02
CA ASN A 642 7.30 -20.92 18.83
C ASN A 642 6.50 -22.20 19.18
N ASN A 643 7.23 -23.27 19.49
CA ASN A 643 6.67 -24.56 19.85
C ASN A 643 6.11 -24.55 21.28
N THR A 644 5.04 -25.32 21.49
CA THR A 644 4.60 -25.78 22.81
C THR A 644 4.93 -27.25 22.97
N TYR A 645 5.24 -27.67 24.20
CA TYR A 645 5.68 -29.03 24.51
C TYR A 645 4.69 -29.64 25.51
N LEU A 646 4.41 -30.93 25.37
CA LEU A 646 3.73 -31.74 26.38
C LEU A 646 4.43 -33.09 26.47
N TRP A 647 5.14 -33.32 27.57
CA TRP A 647 5.84 -34.58 27.84
C TRP A 647 4.91 -35.60 28.52
N SER A 648 5.24 -36.89 28.45
CA SER A 648 4.53 -37.95 29.20
C SER A 648 4.55 -37.72 30.72
N THR A 649 5.47 -36.89 31.21
CA THR A 649 5.58 -36.41 32.60
C THR A 649 4.66 -35.22 32.94
N GLN A 650 3.81 -34.77 32.02
CA GLN A 650 2.99 -33.54 32.09
C GLN A 650 3.80 -32.23 32.15
N ALA A 651 5.12 -32.27 31.96
CA ALA A 651 5.95 -31.07 31.82
C ALA A 651 5.72 -30.37 30.46
N THR A 652 5.98 -29.06 30.41
CA THR A 652 5.71 -28.21 29.23
C THR A 652 6.91 -27.41 28.73
N SER A 653 8.10 -27.64 29.28
CA SER A 653 9.36 -27.04 28.87
C SER A 653 9.96 -27.71 27.62
N ALA A 654 10.81 -27.01 26.88
CA ALA A 654 11.49 -27.56 25.69
C ALA A 654 12.47 -28.71 26.00
N SER A 655 12.87 -28.83 27.26
CA SER A 655 13.63 -29.95 27.80
C SER A 655 13.09 -30.38 29.17
N ILE A 656 13.35 -31.63 29.55
CA ILE A 656 13.10 -32.17 30.90
C ILE A 656 14.34 -32.92 31.38
N SER A 657 14.65 -32.81 32.68
CA SER A 657 15.65 -33.67 33.32
C SER A 657 14.95 -34.88 33.93
N VAL A 658 15.38 -36.09 33.54
CA VAL A 658 14.79 -37.36 33.99
C VAL A 658 15.84 -38.23 34.68
N ASN A 659 15.41 -39.01 35.67
CA ASN A 659 16.24 -39.87 36.51
C ASN A 659 15.68 -41.29 36.68
N THR A 660 14.58 -41.60 36.00
CA THR A 660 13.92 -42.91 35.96
C THR A 660 13.85 -43.44 34.54
N THR A 661 13.84 -44.75 34.40
CA THR A 661 13.87 -45.46 33.10
C THR A 661 12.46 -45.73 32.56
N GLY A 662 12.36 -45.93 31.25
CA GLY A 662 11.11 -46.11 30.52
C GLY A 662 10.97 -45.16 29.32
N GLN A 663 9.84 -45.24 28.62
CA GLN A 663 9.59 -44.44 27.42
C GLN A 663 9.11 -43.02 27.78
N TYR A 664 9.85 -42.02 27.30
CA TYR A 664 9.47 -40.62 27.37
C TYR A 664 8.97 -40.17 26.00
N ALA A 665 7.67 -39.88 25.93
CA ALA A 665 7.08 -39.22 24.78
C ALA A 665 7.14 -37.70 24.98
N VAL A 666 7.47 -36.95 23.93
CA VAL A 666 7.13 -35.53 23.83
C VAL A 666 6.15 -35.36 22.69
N THR A 667 5.08 -34.61 22.92
CA THR A 667 4.24 -34.05 21.86
C THR A 667 4.63 -32.60 21.69
N VAL A 668 5.31 -32.28 20.59
CA VAL A 668 5.59 -30.90 20.21
C VAL A 668 4.44 -30.41 19.34
N THR A 669 3.81 -29.33 19.76
CA THR A 669 2.76 -28.67 18.98
C THR A 669 3.27 -27.32 18.52
N SER A 670 3.55 -27.21 17.22
CA SER A 670 3.90 -25.95 16.57
C SER A 670 2.74 -25.48 15.71
N GLN A 671 2.29 -24.24 15.93
CA GLN A 671 1.15 -23.64 15.21
C GLN A 671 -0.09 -24.55 15.15
N GLY A 672 -0.41 -25.24 16.25
CA GLY A 672 -1.54 -26.16 16.34
C GLY A 672 -1.35 -27.53 15.67
N CYS A 673 -0.29 -27.74 14.90
CA CYS A 673 0.07 -29.07 14.41
C CYS A 673 0.97 -29.79 15.41
N SER A 674 0.46 -30.90 15.93
CA SER A 674 1.17 -31.78 16.83
C SER A 674 1.88 -32.89 16.06
N GLN A 675 3.12 -33.16 16.44
CA GLN A 675 3.81 -34.42 16.19
C GLN A 675 4.39 -34.90 17.51
N SER A 676 4.32 -36.20 17.75
CA SER A 676 4.96 -36.83 18.89
C SER A 676 6.22 -37.56 18.45
N ASP A 677 7.22 -37.56 19.31
CA ASP A 677 8.37 -38.44 19.23
C ASP A 677 8.56 -39.14 20.58
N THR A 678 9.24 -40.29 20.57
CA THR A 678 9.46 -41.13 21.75
C THR A 678 10.93 -41.52 21.85
N VAL A 679 11.53 -41.28 23.01
CA VAL A 679 12.84 -41.85 23.37
C VAL A 679 12.64 -42.84 24.50
N GLU A 680 13.13 -44.06 24.33
CA GLU A 680 13.24 -45.02 25.43
C GLU A 680 14.52 -44.74 26.22
N ILE A 681 14.33 -44.44 27.51
CA ILE A 681 15.42 -44.28 28.46
C ILE A 681 15.62 -45.63 29.15
N ILE A 682 16.42 -46.45 28.47
CA ILE A 682 16.76 -47.81 28.89
C ILE A 682 17.67 -47.74 30.12
N SER A 683 17.48 -48.66 31.07
CA SER A 683 18.37 -48.76 32.23
C SER A 683 19.75 -49.20 31.80
N GLY A 684 20.74 -48.33 32.03
CA GLY A 684 22.14 -48.66 31.81
C GLY A 684 22.62 -49.68 32.83
N THR A 685 23.32 -50.69 32.32
CA THR A 685 24.01 -51.67 33.13
C THR A 685 25.21 -50.99 33.77
N VAL A 686 25.08 -50.62 35.05
CA VAL A 686 26.25 -50.26 35.85
C VAL A 686 27.13 -51.51 35.93
N PRO A 687 28.44 -51.43 35.61
CA PRO A 687 29.34 -52.55 35.84
C PRO A 687 29.27 -52.95 37.32
N ALA A 688 29.24 -54.24 37.61
CA ALA A 688 29.31 -54.70 38.99
C ALA A 688 30.71 -54.41 39.55
N GLY A 689 30.78 -53.84 40.76
CA GLY A 689 32.01 -53.90 41.54
C GLY A 689 32.28 -55.37 41.86
N VAL A 690 33.40 -55.92 41.37
CA VAL A 690 33.79 -57.33 41.53
C VAL A 690 35.27 -57.50 41.85
N LEU A 691 36.00 -56.41 42.05
CA LEU A 691 37.25 -56.50 42.78
C LEU A 691 36.95 -56.97 44.22
N PRO A 692 37.78 -57.84 44.79
CA PRO A 692 37.68 -58.16 46.21
C PRO A 692 38.20 -56.95 47.01
N ASP A 693 37.59 -56.66 48.17
CA ASP A 693 38.02 -55.59 49.08
C ASP A 693 39.53 -55.63 49.37
N SER A 694 40.08 -56.85 49.44
CA SER A 694 41.52 -57.07 49.41
C SER A 694 41.91 -58.33 48.65
N ALA A 695 43.08 -58.29 48.02
CA ALA A 695 43.73 -59.44 47.41
C ALA A 695 45.09 -59.69 48.08
N SER A 696 45.48 -60.96 48.16
CA SER A 696 46.78 -61.36 48.71
C SER A 696 47.80 -61.49 47.59
N LEU A 697 48.91 -60.76 47.71
CA LEU A 697 50.06 -60.79 46.82
C LEU A 697 51.20 -61.48 47.57
N CYS A 698 51.74 -62.58 47.03
CA CYS A 698 52.85 -63.29 47.65
C CYS A 698 54.18 -62.59 47.34
N VAL A 699 55.16 -62.67 48.25
CA VAL A 699 56.50 -62.10 48.03
C VAL A 699 57.13 -62.70 46.76
N ASN A 700 57.57 -61.81 45.86
CA ASN A 700 58.13 -62.10 44.52
C ASN A 700 57.15 -62.74 43.51
N ASP A 701 55.86 -62.81 43.83
CA ASP A 701 54.80 -63.27 42.94
C ASP A 701 54.06 -62.07 42.31
N THR A 702 52.98 -62.33 41.57
CA THR A 702 52.07 -61.30 41.04
C THR A 702 50.61 -61.70 41.24
N VAL A 703 49.74 -60.75 41.58
CA VAL A 703 48.29 -60.99 41.65
C VAL A 703 47.59 -60.36 40.45
N ILE A 704 46.67 -61.10 39.85
CA ILE A 704 45.84 -60.61 38.73
C ILE A 704 44.54 -60.05 39.29
N LEU A 705 44.40 -58.73 39.29
CA LEU A 705 43.14 -58.06 39.59
C LEU A 705 42.27 -58.05 38.34
N ASN A 706 41.02 -58.51 38.44
CA ASN A 706 40.10 -58.65 37.31
C ASN A 706 38.84 -57.83 37.57
N ALA A 707 38.69 -56.70 36.88
CA ALA A 707 37.56 -55.78 37.03
C ALA A 707 36.26 -56.28 36.35
N GLY A 708 36.11 -57.59 36.14
CA GLY A 708 34.86 -58.22 35.70
C GLY A 708 34.36 -57.80 34.32
N ASN A 709 33.03 -57.67 34.20
CA ASN A 709 32.35 -56.77 33.27
C ASN A 709 32.81 -56.78 31.81
N ALA A 710 33.04 -57.98 31.24
CA ALA A 710 33.50 -58.16 29.86
C ALA A 710 32.68 -57.33 28.84
N GLY A 711 33.36 -56.60 27.96
CA GLY A 711 32.74 -55.60 27.06
C GLY A 711 32.82 -54.16 27.57
N SER A 712 33.08 -53.94 28.87
CA SER A 712 33.41 -52.62 29.43
C SER A 712 34.79 -52.15 29.01
N THR A 713 35.04 -50.83 29.07
CA THR A 713 36.38 -50.23 29.10
C THR A 713 36.79 -49.92 30.54
N TYR A 714 38.09 -49.91 30.80
CA TYR A 714 38.66 -49.76 32.15
C TYR A 714 39.64 -48.59 32.18
N LEU A 715 39.80 -47.98 33.34
CA LEU A 715 40.91 -47.08 33.65
C LEU A 715 41.37 -47.35 35.08
N TRP A 716 42.51 -48.01 35.22
CA TRP A 716 43.11 -48.34 36.52
C TRP A 716 43.98 -47.20 37.05
N SER A 717 44.26 -47.18 38.36
CA SER A 717 45.24 -46.27 38.98
C SER A 717 46.67 -46.41 38.42
N THR A 718 46.96 -47.51 37.71
CA THR A 718 48.20 -47.73 36.94
C THR A 718 48.18 -47.10 35.54
N ASN A 719 47.09 -46.43 35.15
CA ASN A 719 46.77 -45.98 33.78
C ASN A 719 46.57 -47.10 32.75
N ALA A 720 46.51 -48.37 33.17
CA ALA A 720 46.13 -49.47 32.30
C ALA A 720 44.64 -49.37 31.92
N ASN A 721 44.29 -49.86 30.73
CA ASN A 721 42.92 -49.87 30.18
C ASN A 721 42.36 -51.28 29.91
N THR A 722 43.11 -52.31 30.32
CA THR A 722 42.76 -53.73 30.21
C THR A 722 41.79 -54.18 31.30
N ARG A 723 40.97 -55.21 31.02
CA ARG A 723 40.05 -55.83 32.00
C ARG A 723 40.78 -56.34 33.26
N THR A 724 42.01 -56.81 33.07
CA THR A 724 42.89 -57.32 34.12
C THR A 724 44.15 -56.47 34.20
N ILE A 725 44.65 -56.24 35.41
CA ILE A 725 46.04 -55.85 35.63
C ILE A 725 46.75 -56.90 36.48
N THR A 726 48.00 -57.16 36.14
CA THR A 726 48.91 -57.99 36.93
C THR A 726 49.78 -57.05 37.77
N VAL A 727 49.75 -57.20 39.09
CA VAL A 727 50.46 -56.30 40.01
C VAL A 727 51.38 -57.05 40.96
N SER A 728 52.59 -56.50 41.15
CA SER A 728 53.71 -57.07 41.90
C SER A 728 54.11 -56.25 43.13
N THR A 729 53.36 -55.19 43.45
CA THR A 729 53.60 -54.30 44.58
C THR A 729 52.34 -54.15 45.43
N PRO A 730 52.44 -54.06 46.77
CA PRO A 730 51.29 -53.78 47.63
C PRO A 730 50.79 -52.35 47.49
N GLY A 731 49.48 -52.15 47.67
CA GLY A 731 48.83 -50.84 47.58
C GLY A 731 47.35 -50.92 47.21
N THR A 732 46.65 -49.80 47.25
CA THR A 732 45.26 -49.72 46.76
C THR A 732 45.24 -49.52 45.25
N TYR A 733 44.63 -50.46 44.54
CA TYR A 733 44.39 -50.37 43.10
C TYR A 733 42.93 -50.04 42.87
N THR A 734 42.67 -48.85 42.34
CA THR A 734 41.33 -48.43 41.93
C THR A 734 41.15 -48.66 40.43
N VAL A 735 39.91 -48.91 40.00
CA VAL A 735 39.53 -49.00 38.60
C VAL A 735 38.23 -48.23 38.37
N SER A 736 38.22 -47.37 37.36
CA SER A 736 36.99 -46.82 36.80
C SER A 736 36.55 -47.74 35.68
N ILE A 737 35.47 -48.51 35.91
CA ILE A 737 34.90 -49.44 34.92
C ILE A 737 33.77 -48.69 34.21
N THR A 738 33.74 -48.73 32.88
CA THR A 738 32.73 -48.07 32.04
C THR A 738 32.08 -49.09 31.13
N SER A 739 30.79 -49.39 31.29
CA SER A 739 30.09 -50.37 30.45
C SER A 739 29.98 -49.93 28.98
N SER A 740 29.55 -50.86 28.11
CA SER A 740 29.02 -50.55 26.76
C SER A 740 28.09 -49.33 26.79
N ASP A 741 27.22 -49.34 27.80
CA ASP A 741 26.14 -48.42 28.13
C ASP A 741 26.63 -47.08 28.70
N LYS A 742 27.96 -46.88 28.76
CA LYS A 742 28.67 -45.70 29.26
C LYS A 742 28.51 -45.44 30.76
N CYS A 743 27.94 -46.39 31.50
CA CYS A 743 27.80 -46.27 32.95
C CYS A 743 29.11 -46.57 33.66
N THR A 744 29.52 -45.62 34.51
CA THR A 744 30.76 -45.67 35.26
C THR A 744 30.53 -46.12 36.69
N ILE A 745 31.46 -46.93 37.19
CA ILE A 745 31.63 -47.24 38.62
C ILE A 745 33.12 -47.10 38.95
N GLN A 746 33.43 -46.63 40.16
CA GLN A 746 34.76 -46.80 40.73
C GLN A 746 34.74 -47.95 41.71
N ASP A 747 35.63 -48.92 41.48
CA ASP A 747 35.84 -50.12 42.28
C ASP A 747 37.30 -50.14 42.77
N GLN A 748 37.59 -50.82 43.88
CA GLN A 748 38.94 -50.85 44.45
C GLN A 748 39.29 -52.15 45.17
N CYS A 749 40.54 -52.59 45.02
CA CYS A 749 41.12 -53.68 45.79
C CYS A 749 42.36 -53.18 46.53
N PHE A 750 42.43 -53.45 47.84
CA PHE A 750 43.68 -53.33 48.59
C PHE A 750 44.56 -54.58 48.41
N VAL A 751 45.67 -54.46 47.69
CA VAL A 751 46.64 -55.55 47.53
C VAL A 751 47.59 -55.56 48.71
N ALA A 752 47.44 -56.59 49.56
CA ALA A 752 48.29 -56.81 50.72
C ALA A 752 49.42 -57.78 50.39
N LEU A 753 50.68 -57.34 50.61
CA LEU A 753 51.83 -58.23 50.53
C LEU A 753 51.76 -59.28 51.66
N ARG A 754 51.95 -60.54 51.31
CA ARG A 754 51.93 -61.70 52.20
C ARG A 754 53.26 -62.43 52.09
N ASN A 755 53.87 -62.70 53.23
CA ASN A 755 55.09 -63.49 53.29
C ASN A 755 54.82 -64.95 52.89
N LEU A 756 55.81 -65.58 52.28
CA LEU A 756 55.85 -67.04 52.13
C LEU A 756 55.93 -67.70 53.52
N PRO A 757 55.45 -68.96 53.68
CA PRO A 757 55.69 -69.74 54.89
C PRO A 757 57.19 -69.95 55.17
N ALA A 758 57.55 -70.40 56.38
CA ALA A 758 58.95 -70.67 56.72
C ALA A 758 59.36 -72.09 56.29
N PRO A 759 60.55 -72.29 55.68
CA PRO A 759 61.06 -73.63 55.39
C PRO A 759 61.15 -74.50 56.66
N PRO A 760 60.59 -75.73 56.67
CA PRO A 760 60.46 -76.55 57.88
C PRO A 760 61.67 -77.47 58.14
N PHE A 761 62.53 -77.69 57.15
CA PHE A 761 63.60 -78.70 57.20
C PHE A 761 64.97 -78.04 57.03
N ALA A 762 65.99 -78.63 57.66
CA ALA A 762 67.37 -78.14 57.60
C ALA A 762 68.41 -79.21 57.24
N GLN A 763 68.06 -80.50 57.32
CA GLN A 763 68.95 -81.64 57.07
C GLN A 763 68.14 -82.96 56.96
N PRO A 764 68.64 -83.99 56.25
CA PRO A 764 67.95 -85.27 56.05
C PRO A 764 67.95 -86.19 57.30
N VAL A 765 67.13 -87.25 57.27
CA VAL A 765 66.85 -88.16 58.40
C VAL A 765 67.13 -89.63 58.02
N VAL A 766 67.56 -90.45 58.99
CA VAL A 766 67.89 -91.88 58.79
C VAL A 766 67.30 -92.72 59.93
N ALA A 767 66.76 -93.90 59.60
CA ALA A 767 66.27 -94.90 60.55
C ALA A 767 66.85 -96.30 60.24
N LYS A 768 66.83 -97.21 61.22
CA LYS A 768 67.54 -98.49 61.12
C LYS A 768 66.76 -99.59 60.39
N CYS A 769 65.48 -99.79 60.69
CA CYS A 769 64.72 -100.96 60.21
C CYS A 769 63.43 -100.55 59.48
N PRO A 770 63.04 -101.15 58.31
CA PRO A 770 61.92 -100.70 57.45
C PRO A 770 60.50 -100.90 58.00
N LYS A 771 60.34 -100.93 59.32
CA LYS A 771 59.05 -101.01 60.01
C LYS A 771 58.91 -99.95 61.11
N ASP A 772 59.99 -99.27 61.49
CA ASP A 772 59.94 -98.13 62.40
C ASP A 772 59.29 -96.92 61.72
N THR A 773 58.62 -96.06 62.48
CA THR A 773 57.93 -94.87 61.93
C THR A 773 58.65 -93.59 62.32
N ILE A 774 59.15 -92.84 61.34
CA ILE A 774 59.59 -91.47 61.51
C ILE A 774 58.37 -90.55 61.40
N PHE A 775 58.28 -89.54 62.26
CA PHE A 775 57.29 -88.46 62.10
C PHE A 775 57.98 -87.22 61.55
N LEU A 776 57.58 -86.80 60.35
CA LEU A 776 58.01 -85.55 59.70
C LEU A 776 56.97 -84.47 60.00
N ASP A 777 57.38 -83.28 60.43
CA ASP A 777 56.48 -82.18 60.78
C ASP A 777 56.82 -80.92 59.96
N ALA A 778 55.84 -80.33 59.28
CA ALA A 778 55.99 -79.15 58.44
C ALA A 778 55.99 -77.81 59.20
N LEU A 779 56.01 -77.84 60.55
CA LEU A 779 56.28 -76.75 61.53
C LEU A 779 55.50 -75.43 61.45
N ASN A 780 54.70 -75.17 60.40
CA ASN A 780 54.01 -73.90 60.15
C ASN A 780 52.52 -74.01 60.54
N PRO A 781 52.12 -73.84 61.82
CA PRO A 781 50.73 -74.04 62.24
C PRO A 781 49.75 -73.11 61.50
N GLY A 782 48.49 -73.55 61.39
CA GLY A 782 47.42 -72.81 60.70
C GLY A 782 47.52 -72.79 59.17
N HIS A 783 48.55 -73.37 58.59
CA HIS A 783 48.69 -73.54 57.14
C HIS A 783 47.96 -74.82 56.70
N THR A 784 47.67 -74.92 55.40
CA THR A 784 47.33 -76.20 54.77
C THR A 784 48.60 -76.83 54.19
N TYR A 785 48.60 -78.16 54.07
CA TYR A 785 49.75 -78.92 53.60
C TYR A 785 49.28 -79.85 52.48
N LEU A 786 50.15 -80.11 51.51
CA LEU A 786 50.02 -81.21 50.59
C LEU A 786 51.39 -81.87 50.45
N TRP A 787 51.53 -83.03 51.09
CA TRP A 787 52.71 -83.86 50.93
C TRP A 787 52.65 -84.64 49.61
N ASN A 788 53.78 -85.02 49.04
CA ASN A 788 53.84 -85.90 47.86
C ASN A 788 53.21 -87.29 48.11
N THR A 789 53.06 -87.70 49.38
CA THR A 789 52.25 -88.85 49.84
C THR A 789 50.73 -88.63 49.73
N ARG A 790 50.29 -87.44 49.30
CA ARG A 790 48.90 -86.93 49.30
C ARG A 790 48.29 -86.72 50.70
N ALA A 791 49.08 -86.85 51.76
CA ALA A 791 48.64 -86.45 53.09
C ALA A 791 48.51 -84.93 53.18
N THR A 792 47.53 -84.45 53.97
CA THR A 792 47.25 -83.02 54.16
C THR A 792 47.40 -82.54 55.61
N SER A 793 47.90 -83.42 56.49
CA SER A 793 48.25 -83.08 57.88
C SER A 793 49.62 -82.40 57.97
N ARG A 794 49.80 -81.52 58.98
CA ARG A 794 51.11 -80.88 59.25
C ARG A 794 52.21 -81.91 59.49
N THR A 795 51.85 -82.99 60.17
CA THR A 795 52.74 -84.07 60.55
C THR A 795 52.35 -85.34 59.80
N ILE A 796 53.31 -86.09 59.25
CA ILE A 796 53.10 -87.39 58.63
C ILE A 796 54.01 -88.46 59.24
N GLY A 797 53.49 -89.68 59.40
CA GLY A 797 54.26 -90.85 59.79
C GLY A 797 54.71 -91.61 58.55
N VAL A 798 56.02 -91.74 58.34
CA VAL A 798 56.64 -92.42 57.19
C VAL A 798 57.38 -93.68 57.63
N ARG A 799 57.43 -94.70 56.76
CA ARG A 799 58.09 -96.01 57.02
C ARG A 799 59.02 -96.48 55.89
N ASP A 800 59.06 -95.76 54.78
CA ASP A 800 59.79 -96.13 53.56
C ASP A 800 60.96 -95.17 53.31
N SER A 801 61.98 -95.64 52.59
CA SER A 801 63.05 -94.78 52.08
C SER A 801 62.54 -93.92 50.93
N GLY A 802 62.76 -92.61 50.99
CA GLY A 802 62.30 -91.69 49.94
C GLY A 802 62.61 -90.23 50.23
N THR A 803 62.36 -89.38 49.23
CA THR A 803 62.24 -87.94 49.43
C THR A 803 60.77 -87.61 49.68
N TYR A 804 60.49 -87.01 50.84
CA TYR A 804 59.17 -86.55 51.24
C TYR A 804 59.12 -85.04 51.06
N GLU A 805 58.30 -84.60 50.13
CA GLU A 805 58.12 -83.21 49.73
C GLU A 805 56.79 -82.71 50.31
N VAL A 806 56.78 -81.48 50.83
CA VAL A 806 55.57 -80.82 51.34
C VAL A 806 55.41 -79.45 50.71
N THR A 807 54.28 -79.25 50.02
CA THR A 807 53.79 -77.91 49.70
C THR A 807 53.03 -77.39 50.92
N ILE A 808 53.58 -76.35 51.56
CA ILE A 808 52.96 -75.63 52.66
C ILE A 808 52.27 -74.40 52.05
N THR A 809 50.95 -74.30 52.22
CA THR A 809 50.15 -73.18 51.72
C THR A 809 49.55 -72.41 52.88
N SER A 810 49.83 -71.10 52.95
CA SER A 810 49.26 -70.21 53.96
C SER A 810 47.75 -70.02 53.77
N PRO A 811 47.01 -69.57 54.82
CA PRO A 811 45.61 -69.15 54.70
C PRO A 811 45.32 -68.09 53.64
N TYR A 812 46.36 -67.42 53.13
CA TYR A 812 46.30 -66.36 52.13
C TYR A 812 46.68 -66.83 50.71
N GLY A 813 46.84 -68.14 50.51
CA GLY A 813 47.15 -68.75 49.20
C GLY A 813 48.64 -68.87 48.88
N CYS A 814 49.51 -68.13 49.57
CA CYS A 814 50.95 -68.18 49.33
C CYS A 814 51.56 -69.49 49.79
N SER A 815 52.28 -70.18 48.88
CA SER A 815 52.83 -71.51 49.11
C SER A 815 54.34 -71.58 48.87
N ILE A 816 55.01 -72.44 49.63
CA ILE A 816 56.36 -72.96 49.33
C ILE A 816 56.32 -74.48 49.25
N THR A 817 57.28 -75.07 48.55
CA THR A 817 57.46 -76.52 48.41
C THR A 817 58.87 -76.87 48.86
N GLU A 818 58.97 -77.75 49.86
CA GLU A 818 60.22 -78.08 50.56
C GLU A 818 60.35 -79.60 50.73
N ASP A 819 61.56 -80.15 50.58
CA ASP A 819 61.80 -81.60 50.61
C ASP A 819 62.70 -82.06 51.75
N ILE A 820 62.48 -83.30 52.21
CA ILE A 820 63.33 -83.98 53.18
C ILE A 820 63.52 -85.45 52.82
N ARG A 821 64.78 -85.89 52.84
CA ARG A 821 65.14 -87.27 52.51
C ARG A 821 65.17 -88.16 53.76
N VAL A 822 64.55 -89.33 53.64
CA VAL A 822 64.48 -90.39 54.66
C VAL A 822 65.09 -91.68 54.10
N ILE A 823 65.87 -92.40 54.91
CA ILE A 823 66.58 -93.62 54.51
C ILE A 823 66.44 -94.71 55.59
N TYR A 824 66.16 -95.94 55.15
CA TYR A 824 66.09 -97.18 55.92
C TYR A 824 67.00 -98.27 55.30
N GLU A 825 67.59 -99.14 56.13
CA GLU A 825 68.44 -100.27 55.71
C GLU A 825 67.62 -101.58 55.53
N GLY A 826 68.11 -102.53 54.71
CA GLY A 826 67.29 -103.63 54.18
C GLY A 826 67.70 -105.06 54.55
N LEU A 827 66.84 -106.02 54.18
CA LEU A 827 67.14 -107.47 54.19
C LEU A 827 68.36 -107.82 53.31
N PRO A 828 68.94 -109.03 53.47
CA PRO A 828 70.02 -109.53 52.61
C PRO A 828 69.58 -109.54 51.15
N GLN A 829 70.47 -109.12 50.24
CA GLN A 829 70.19 -109.14 48.81
C GLN A 829 71.32 -109.74 48.00
N SER A 830 70.95 -110.26 46.84
CA SER A 830 71.78 -110.73 45.74
C SER A 830 70.95 -110.65 44.46
N GLN A 831 71.60 -110.64 43.30
CA GLN A 831 70.93 -110.78 42.00
C GLN A 831 70.59 -112.24 41.66
N GLY A 832 70.64 -113.15 42.64
CA GLY A 832 70.44 -114.58 42.51
C GLY A 832 71.75 -115.35 42.39
N LEU A 833 71.66 -116.62 42.04
CA LEU A 833 72.84 -117.41 41.68
C LEU A 833 73.15 -117.26 40.18
N SER A 834 74.43 -117.23 39.83
CA SER A 834 74.93 -117.49 38.49
C SER A 834 75.40 -118.93 38.42
N TYR A 835 75.24 -119.52 37.26
CA TYR A 835 75.77 -120.82 36.91
C TYR A 835 76.43 -120.71 35.53
N VAL A 836 77.67 -121.15 35.39
CA VAL A 836 78.32 -121.24 34.08
C VAL A 836 78.32 -122.71 33.65
N PRO A 837 77.67 -123.07 32.52
CA PRO A 837 77.78 -124.39 31.92
C PRO A 837 79.24 -124.70 31.55
N TYR A 838 79.96 -125.41 32.43
CA TYR A 838 81.39 -125.70 32.29
C TYR A 838 81.63 -126.92 31.38
N PHE A 839 80.75 -127.12 30.39
CA PHE A 839 80.62 -128.37 29.62
C PHE A 839 81.83 -128.68 28.72
N TYR A 840 82.66 -127.68 28.42
CA TYR A 840 83.93 -127.84 27.71
C TYR A 840 85.04 -128.45 28.59
N ASN A 841 84.87 -128.39 29.92
CA ASN A 841 85.76 -128.97 30.92
C ASN A 841 85.30 -130.39 31.28
N GLN A 842 84.04 -130.53 31.70
CA GLN A 842 83.40 -131.82 31.95
C GLN A 842 81.89 -131.71 31.73
N MET A 843 81.30 -132.64 30.96
CA MET A 843 79.84 -132.72 30.81
C MET A 843 79.16 -132.87 32.18
N GLY A 844 78.19 -131.99 32.45
CA GLY A 844 77.45 -131.93 33.71
C GLY A 844 78.13 -131.16 34.85
N GLU A 845 79.39 -130.71 34.72
CA GLU A 845 80.00 -129.80 35.70
C GLU A 845 79.43 -128.38 35.52
N VAL A 846 79.07 -127.76 36.65
CA VAL A 846 78.56 -126.40 36.72
C VAL A 846 79.23 -125.68 37.90
N GLN A 847 79.85 -124.53 37.62
CA GLN A 847 80.34 -123.64 38.67
C GLN A 847 79.25 -122.64 39.06
N PHE A 848 78.99 -122.53 40.37
CA PHE A 848 78.00 -121.66 40.95
C PHE A 848 78.63 -120.48 41.68
N SER A 849 77.98 -119.33 41.60
CA SER A 849 78.40 -118.09 42.27
C SER A 849 77.19 -117.29 42.72
N VAL A 850 77.21 -116.74 43.93
CA VAL A 850 76.21 -115.74 44.34
C VAL A 850 76.50 -114.44 43.60
N ILE A 851 75.53 -113.90 42.86
CA ILE A 851 75.72 -112.67 42.08
C ILE A 851 75.58 -111.47 43.01
N SER A 852 76.65 -110.70 43.14
CA SER A 852 76.68 -109.38 43.81
C SER A 852 75.94 -109.34 45.16
N PRO A 853 76.27 -110.19 46.14
CA PRO A 853 75.58 -110.21 47.42
C PRO A 853 75.91 -109.00 48.29
N SER A 854 74.89 -108.44 48.94
CA SER A 854 74.94 -107.23 49.75
C SER A 854 74.04 -107.35 50.99
N ASN A 855 74.27 -106.49 51.99
CA ASN A 855 73.53 -106.45 53.27
C ASN A 855 73.40 -107.82 53.97
N TYR A 856 74.43 -108.67 53.92
CA TYR A 856 74.41 -110.03 54.47
C TYR A 856 75.65 -110.35 55.33
N SER A 857 75.54 -111.38 56.18
CA SER A 857 76.59 -111.85 57.09
C SER A 857 76.94 -113.34 56.95
N SER A 858 76.09 -114.18 56.36
CA SER A 858 76.38 -115.62 56.12
C SER A 858 75.57 -116.22 54.94
N VAL A 859 75.94 -117.44 54.48
CA VAL A 859 75.40 -118.10 53.27
C VAL A 859 75.28 -119.63 53.40
N GLN A 860 74.28 -120.24 52.74
CA GLN A 860 74.07 -121.70 52.59
C GLN A 860 73.43 -122.05 51.23
N TRP A 861 73.86 -123.13 50.58
CA TRP A 861 73.37 -123.65 49.29
C TRP A 861 72.69 -125.02 49.40
N ASP A 862 71.76 -125.29 48.48
CA ASP A 862 71.22 -126.63 48.17
C ASP A 862 71.19 -126.82 46.63
N PHE A 863 71.64 -127.97 46.13
CA PHE A 863 71.77 -128.23 44.69
C PHE A 863 70.55 -128.93 44.06
N GLY A 864 69.51 -129.25 44.84
CA GLY A 864 68.27 -129.85 44.34
C GLY A 864 68.38 -131.35 44.02
N ASP A 865 69.48 -132.00 44.36
CA ASP A 865 69.69 -133.46 44.28
C ASP A 865 69.88 -134.13 45.66
N GLY A 866 69.74 -133.36 46.74
CA GLY A 866 69.96 -133.80 48.12
C GLY A 866 71.31 -133.40 48.72
N THR A 867 72.13 -132.61 48.01
CA THR A 867 73.45 -132.14 48.50
C THR A 867 73.48 -130.61 48.76
N GLN A 868 74.33 -130.18 49.71
CA GLN A 868 74.39 -128.80 50.22
C GLN A 868 75.83 -128.29 50.44
N SER A 869 76.02 -126.97 50.56
CA SER A 869 77.32 -126.35 50.87
C SER A 869 77.21 -124.95 51.50
N ASN A 870 78.11 -124.59 52.43
CA ASN A 870 78.18 -123.25 53.02
C ASN A 870 79.32 -122.38 52.43
N GLN A 871 79.86 -122.76 51.27
CA GLN A 871 80.87 -121.98 50.54
C GLN A 871 80.20 -120.95 49.62
N LEU A 872 80.81 -119.76 49.45
CA LEU A 872 80.21 -118.69 48.64
C LEU A 872 80.13 -119.00 47.12
N ASN A 873 81.09 -119.78 46.60
CA ASN A 873 81.19 -120.10 45.16
C ASN A 873 81.50 -121.60 44.95
N PRO A 874 80.53 -122.51 45.14
CA PRO A 874 80.74 -123.95 45.02
C PRO A 874 80.78 -124.41 43.55
N ARG A 875 81.33 -125.61 43.31
CA ARG A 875 81.16 -126.36 42.06
C ARG A 875 80.34 -127.60 42.35
N HIS A 876 79.43 -127.94 41.45
CA HIS A 876 78.63 -129.16 41.53
C HIS A 876 78.52 -129.87 40.19
N ARG A 877 78.18 -131.16 40.21
CA ARG A 877 78.14 -132.00 39.01
C ARG A 877 76.85 -132.82 38.95
N TYR A 878 75.99 -132.50 37.98
CA TYR A 878 74.73 -133.18 37.76
C TYR A 878 74.93 -134.51 37.03
N SER A 879 74.29 -135.56 37.52
CA SER A 879 74.45 -136.95 37.06
C SER A 879 73.43 -137.38 36.01
N THR A 880 72.29 -136.70 35.90
CA THR A 880 71.25 -136.96 34.90
C THR A 880 70.84 -135.66 34.18
N LEU A 881 70.29 -135.80 32.97
CA LEU A 881 69.69 -134.67 32.26
C LEU A 881 68.32 -134.36 32.87
N GLY A 882 68.10 -133.10 33.25
CA GLY A 882 66.87 -132.65 33.88
C GLY A 882 66.90 -131.16 34.20
N ILE A 883 65.89 -130.70 34.94
CA ILE A 883 65.81 -129.34 35.46
C ILE A 883 65.90 -129.45 36.99
N TYR A 884 67.00 -128.96 37.57
CA TYR A 884 67.24 -128.95 39.01
C TYR A 884 66.93 -127.57 39.58
N THR A 885 66.27 -127.52 40.74
CA THR A 885 66.03 -126.26 41.46
C THR A 885 67.14 -126.04 42.48
N VAL A 886 68.22 -125.40 42.04
CA VAL A 886 69.31 -124.96 42.92
C VAL A 886 68.83 -123.79 43.77
N THR A 887 69.23 -123.73 45.03
CA THR A 887 68.93 -122.61 45.93
C THR A 887 70.15 -122.10 46.71
N VAL A 888 70.11 -120.83 47.10
CA VAL A 888 71.07 -120.23 48.04
C VAL A 888 70.37 -119.25 48.98
N THR A 889 70.72 -119.28 50.27
CA THR A 889 70.15 -118.46 51.35
C THR A 889 71.21 -117.52 51.92
N LEU A 890 70.83 -116.26 52.17
CA LEU A 890 71.65 -115.22 52.80
C LEU A 890 70.96 -114.68 54.08
N PHE A 891 71.73 -114.28 55.09
CA PHE A 891 71.22 -113.85 56.42
C PHE A 891 71.76 -112.48 56.86
N ASN A 892 71.01 -111.72 57.66
CA ASN A 892 71.45 -110.55 58.45
C ASN A 892 70.54 -110.30 59.67
N ASP A 893 70.82 -109.24 60.44
CA ASP A 893 70.08 -108.87 61.67
C ASP A 893 68.57 -108.57 61.43
N CYS A 894 68.17 -108.23 60.20
CA CYS A 894 66.77 -108.00 59.81
C CYS A 894 66.05 -109.28 59.33
N GLY A 895 66.77 -110.36 59.01
CA GLY A 895 66.18 -111.63 58.55
C GLY A 895 67.04 -112.38 57.53
N SER A 896 66.39 -113.15 56.64
CA SER A 896 67.08 -113.94 55.60
C SER A 896 66.31 -113.95 54.28
N THR A 897 67.04 -114.20 53.20
CA THR A 897 66.55 -114.17 51.81
C THR A 897 67.05 -115.39 51.05
N VAL A 898 66.14 -116.10 50.35
CA VAL A 898 66.43 -117.32 49.57
C VAL A 898 66.29 -117.04 48.07
N TYR A 899 67.17 -117.61 47.25
CA TYR A 899 67.23 -117.41 45.80
C TYR A 899 67.07 -118.70 44.98
N SER A 900 66.35 -118.56 43.84
CA SER A 900 66.36 -119.40 42.61
C SER A 900 66.72 -118.51 41.33
N GLN A 901 66.02 -118.09 40.19
CA GLN A 901 66.70 -117.39 38.92
C GLN A 901 66.02 -116.31 37.64
N ASN A 902 65.89 -114.70 37.32
CA ASN A 902 65.41 -113.32 36.13
C ASN A 902 65.35 -111.34 35.87
N ILE A 903 64.95 -110.18 34.80
CA ILE A 903 64.97 -108.31 34.42
C ILE A 903 64.27 -106.87 33.22
N LYS A 904 64.22 -105.25 33.03
CA LYS A 904 63.77 -103.80 31.88
C LYS A 904 63.72 -101.82 31.67
N ILE A 905 63.22 -100.63 30.68
CA ILE A 905 63.31 -98.78 30.24
C ILE A 905 62.42 -97.29 29.26
N ASP A 906 62.53 -95.70 28.97
CA ASP A 906 61.79 -94.22 28.03
C ASP A 906 62.07 -92.32 27.50
N PHE A 907 61.29 -91.01 26.93
CA PHE A 907 61.42 -89.35 26.04
C PHE A 907 60.64 -87.54 25.82
N SER A 908 60.78 -86.17 24.97
CA SER A 908 60.04 -84.44 24.65
C SER A 908 60.21 -82.79 23.59
N THR A 909 59.56 -81.31 23.37
CA THR A 909 59.64 -79.76 22.30
C THR A 909 59.18 -77.86 21.86
N HIS A 910 58.71 -76.31 21.64
CA HIS A 910 58.70 -74.73 20.60
C HIS A 910 57.91 -72.91 20.44
N ILE A 911 58.05 -71.52 19.61
CA ILE A 911 57.22 -69.85 19.19
C ILE A 911 57.55 -68.00 18.52
N ASP A 912 56.79 -66.61 18.15
CA ASP A 912 56.94 -64.87 17.40
C ASP A 912 56.03 -63.10 17.17
N ALA A 913 56.23 -61.61 16.53
CA ALA A 913 55.44 -59.90 16.24
C ALA A 913 55.67 -58.08 15.45
N ILE A 914 54.90 -56.68 15.14
CA ILE A 914 55.06 -54.92 14.43
C ILE A 914 54.11 -53.20 14.04
N ALA A 915 54.32 -51.61 13.66
CA ALA A 915 53.49 -49.99 13.08
C ALA A 915 53.72 -48.02 12.78
N ALA A 916 53.05 -46.68 12.09
CA ALA A 916 53.11 -44.78 11.92
C ALA A 916 52.34 -43.17 10.99
N THR A 917 52.34 -41.53 10.96
CA THR A 917 51.74 -39.93 10.05
C THR A 917 51.64 -37.93 10.10
N GLY A 918 51.23 -36.60 9.22
CA GLY A 918 50.85 -34.73 9.22
C GLY A 918 50.84 -32.99 8.20
N ILE A 919 50.18 -31.47 8.14
CA ILE A 919 50.29 -29.72 7.34
C ILE A 919 49.43 -27.85 7.08
N ILE A 920 49.48 -26.25 7.46
CA ILE A 920 48.80 -24.44 7.36
C ILE A 920 49.08 -22.43 7.71
N ARG A 921 48.96 -21.13 8.72
CA ARG A 921 49.06 -19.19 8.88
C ARG A 921 49.23 -17.62 10.13
N ILE A 922 49.48 -15.99 10.21
CA ILE A 922 49.52 -14.47 11.33
C ILE A 922 49.70 -12.61 11.41
N TYR A 923 49.59 -11.60 12.53
CA TYR A 923 50.12 -10.03 12.93
C TYR A 923 49.93 -9.24 14.40
N PRO A 924 50.52 -8.09 15.00
CA PRO A 924 51.70 -7.23 14.78
C PRO A 924 52.95 -7.78 15.46
N ASN A 925 54.11 -7.44 14.93
CA ASN A 925 55.33 -8.19 15.18
C ASN A 925 56.54 -7.25 14.96
N PRO A 926 57.37 -6.96 15.98
CA PRO A 926 57.33 -7.51 17.33
C PRO A 926 56.07 -7.15 18.14
N ALA A 927 55.68 -8.04 19.04
CA ALA A 927 54.59 -7.86 19.98
C ALA A 927 55.10 -7.38 21.35
N HIS A 928 54.29 -6.62 22.08
CA HIS A 928 54.54 -6.28 23.48
C HIS A 928 53.70 -7.17 24.40
N SER A 929 52.52 -6.71 24.81
CA SER A 929 51.59 -7.50 25.63
C SER A 929 50.55 -8.30 24.83
N GLN A 930 50.37 -8.05 23.53
CA GLN A 930 49.40 -8.73 22.69
C GLN A 930 49.89 -8.93 21.24
N LEU A 931 49.46 -10.03 20.62
CA LEU A 931 49.61 -10.41 19.21
C LEU A 931 48.24 -10.80 18.64
N TYR A 932 47.96 -10.51 17.38
CA TYR A 932 46.68 -10.78 16.71
C TYR A 932 46.86 -11.83 15.56
N VAL A 933 45.89 -12.71 15.32
CA VAL A 933 46.02 -13.79 14.33
C VAL A 933 44.74 -13.90 13.49
N GLN A 934 44.88 -13.94 12.17
CA GLN A 934 43.74 -13.86 11.25
C GLN A 934 43.98 -14.71 9.98
N ALA A 935 42.95 -15.45 9.56
CA ALA A 935 42.86 -16.02 8.21
C ALA A 935 42.33 -14.97 7.22
N THR A 936 42.92 -14.88 6.03
CA THR A 936 42.66 -13.77 5.08
C THR A 936 41.61 -14.08 4.01
N ASP A 937 41.15 -15.32 3.90
CA ASP A 937 39.94 -15.69 3.17
C ASP A 937 38.80 -16.04 4.15
N LYS A 938 37.62 -16.37 3.63
CA LYS A 938 36.41 -16.65 4.43
C LYS A 938 36.06 -18.15 4.54
N HIS A 939 36.97 -19.04 4.16
CA HIS A 939 36.71 -20.48 4.01
C HIS A 939 37.70 -21.37 4.78
N THR A 940 38.95 -20.94 4.94
CA THR A 940 39.97 -21.65 5.71
C THR A 940 39.70 -21.54 7.21
N VAL A 941 39.59 -22.67 7.93
CA VAL A 941 39.30 -22.70 9.38
C VAL A 941 40.56 -23.11 10.16
N ILE A 942 41.03 -22.23 11.04
CA ILE A 942 42.10 -22.53 12.01
C ILE A 942 41.49 -23.37 13.14
N ASN A 943 41.83 -24.65 13.19
CA ASN A 943 41.29 -25.66 14.12
C ASN A 943 42.12 -25.80 15.41
N ASP A 944 43.44 -25.67 15.33
CA ASP A 944 44.36 -25.58 16.48
C ASP A 944 45.27 -24.37 16.29
N LEU A 945 45.63 -23.72 17.40
CA LEU A 945 46.64 -22.67 17.47
C LEU A 945 47.55 -22.92 18.67
N THR A 946 48.83 -23.09 18.37
CA THR A 946 49.87 -23.44 19.33
C THR A 946 51.08 -22.52 19.12
N VAL A 947 51.51 -21.82 20.16
CA VAL A 947 52.85 -21.22 20.16
C VAL A 947 53.87 -22.29 20.55
N LEU A 948 55.02 -22.31 19.89
CA LEU A 948 56.22 -23.07 20.28
C LEU A 948 57.39 -22.11 20.52
N ASP A 949 58.39 -22.54 21.27
CA ASP A 949 59.71 -21.90 21.23
C ASP A 949 60.50 -22.31 19.97
N ILE A 950 61.70 -21.73 19.79
CA ILE A 950 62.62 -22.06 18.69
C ILE A 950 63.13 -23.51 18.71
N GLN A 951 62.87 -24.29 19.77
CA GLN A 951 63.21 -25.70 19.91
C GLN A 951 62.01 -26.62 19.58
N GLY A 952 60.85 -26.03 19.23
CA GLY A 952 59.64 -26.75 18.86
C GLY A 952 58.78 -27.20 20.04
N ARG A 953 59.04 -26.71 21.26
CA ARG A 953 58.30 -27.07 22.49
C ARG A 953 57.11 -26.13 22.68
N LYS A 954 55.91 -26.65 22.96
CA LYS A 954 54.70 -25.83 23.16
C LYS A 954 54.89 -24.83 24.32
N ILE A 955 54.57 -23.56 24.06
CA ILE A 955 54.59 -22.45 25.03
C ILE A 955 53.13 -22.02 25.27
N PRO A 956 52.65 -22.01 26.53
CA PRO A 956 51.27 -21.62 26.82
C PRO A 956 51.08 -20.11 26.70
N VAL A 957 50.07 -19.73 25.91
CA VAL A 957 49.58 -18.36 25.78
C VAL A 957 48.05 -18.39 25.85
N ASP A 958 47.46 -17.48 26.59
CA ASP A 958 46.01 -17.27 26.53
C ASP A 958 45.68 -16.58 25.20
N PHE A 959 44.59 -16.99 24.55
CA PHE A 959 44.06 -16.26 23.41
C PHE A 959 42.53 -16.21 23.41
N THR A 960 41.99 -15.12 22.85
CA THR A 960 40.54 -14.87 22.79
C THR A 960 40.12 -14.73 21.33
N ASP A 961 39.09 -15.48 20.92
CA ASP A 961 38.46 -15.27 19.61
C ASP A 961 37.57 -14.01 19.62
N ARG A 962 37.64 -13.21 18.56
CA ARG A 962 36.77 -12.07 18.27
C ARG A 962 35.91 -12.29 17.01
N GLY A 963 35.85 -13.51 16.49
CA GLY A 963 35.08 -13.92 15.30
C GLY A 963 35.60 -13.38 13.96
N THR A 964 36.50 -12.39 13.99
CA THR A 964 37.20 -11.85 12.81
C THR A 964 38.71 -12.07 12.88
N HIS A 965 39.24 -12.34 14.08
CA HIS A 965 40.64 -12.60 14.40
C HIS A 965 40.73 -13.11 15.84
N TYR A 966 41.87 -13.71 16.20
CA TYR A 966 42.22 -14.11 17.56
C TYR A 966 43.19 -13.10 18.19
N GLU A 967 42.98 -12.77 19.47
CA GLU A 967 43.87 -11.94 20.30
C GLU A 967 44.68 -12.85 21.23
N VAL A 968 45.99 -12.98 21.01
CA VAL A 968 46.93 -13.75 21.84
C VAL A 968 47.60 -12.83 22.85
N ASN A 969 47.55 -13.18 24.14
CA ASN A 969 48.26 -12.48 25.21
C ASN A 969 49.75 -12.91 25.21
N THR A 970 50.65 -11.95 25.08
CA THR A 970 52.11 -12.14 25.15
C THR A 970 52.74 -11.48 26.37
N GLY A 971 51.94 -10.82 27.22
CA GLY A 971 52.43 -10.00 28.34
C GLY A 971 53.22 -10.77 29.42
N HIS A 972 53.05 -12.09 29.50
CA HIS A 972 53.78 -12.99 30.40
C HIS A 972 54.97 -13.72 29.74
N LEU A 973 55.18 -13.55 28.43
CA LEU A 973 56.30 -14.18 27.72
C LEU A 973 57.57 -13.31 27.83
N PRO A 974 58.75 -13.88 28.14
CA PRO A 974 60.01 -13.17 28.02
C PRO A 974 60.29 -12.70 26.59
N SER A 975 60.99 -11.56 26.45
CA SER A 975 61.42 -11.02 25.16
C SER A 975 62.23 -12.05 24.36
N GLY A 976 61.85 -12.31 23.10
CA GLY A 976 62.45 -13.36 22.28
C GLY A 976 61.60 -13.82 21.10
N LEU A 977 62.10 -14.81 20.36
CA LEU A 977 61.51 -15.34 19.12
C LEU A 977 60.75 -16.65 19.37
N TYR A 978 59.58 -16.80 18.74
CA TYR A 978 58.67 -17.93 18.88
C TYR A 978 58.14 -18.42 17.52
N ILE A 979 57.58 -19.63 17.49
CA ILE A 979 56.96 -20.29 16.33
C ILE A 979 55.45 -20.35 16.58
N LEU A 980 54.62 -20.18 15.55
CA LEU A 980 53.19 -20.46 15.62
C LEU A 980 52.85 -21.69 14.78
N ALA A 981 52.46 -22.79 15.42
CA ALA A 981 51.96 -24.00 14.80
C ALA A 981 50.42 -24.02 14.81
N LEU A 982 49.80 -24.25 13.66
CA LEU A 982 48.34 -24.31 13.47
C LEU A 982 47.94 -25.65 12.88
N SER A 983 46.72 -26.12 13.11
CA SER A 983 46.05 -27.13 12.27
C SER A 983 44.82 -26.53 11.61
N THR A 984 44.49 -26.94 10.38
CA THR A 984 43.31 -26.48 9.62
C THR A 984 42.62 -27.66 8.95
N ASP A 985 41.48 -27.38 8.34
CA ASP A 985 40.73 -28.29 7.47
C ASP A 985 41.53 -28.76 6.24
N GLN A 986 42.64 -28.08 5.91
CA GLN A 986 43.60 -28.48 4.87
C GLN A 986 44.96 -29.02 5.44
N GLY A 987 45.15 -29.09 6.78
CA GLY A 987 46.32 -29.65 7.50
C GLY A 987 47.05 -28.74 8.54
N GLU A 988 48.19 -29.18 9.14
CA GLU A 988 49.13 -28.47 10.10
C GLU A 988 50.33 -27.50 9.69
N TRP A 989 50.42 -26.20 10.00
CA TRP A 989 51.58 -25.33 9.54
C TRP A 989 52.23 -24.64 10.64
N LYS A 990 53.40 -24.09 10.31
CA LYS A 990 54.32 -23.53 11.28
C LYS A 990 54.90 -22.23 10.68
N GLY A 991 54.71 -21.10 11.37
CA GLY A 991 55.25 -19.76 11.09
C GLY A 991 55.97 -19.17 12.32
N LYS A 992 56.36 -17.87 12.36
CA LYS A 992 57.18 -17.28 13.45
C LYS A 992 56.83 -15.83 13.82
N PHE A 993 57.10 -15.41 15.07
CA PHE A 993 56.97 -14.03 15.57
C PHE A 993 57.96 -13.71 16.73
N GLU A 994 58.03 -12.45 17.16
CA GLU A 994 58.93 -11.92 18.21
C GLU A 994 58.16 -11.13 19.30
N VAL A 995 58.68 -11.13 20.54
CA VAL A 995 58.17 -10.37 21.70
C VAL A 995 59.25 -9.45 22.28
N VAL A 996 58.88 -8.24 22.70
CA VAL A 996 59.77 -7.25 23.36
C VAL A 996 59.03 -6.55 24.51
N HIS A 997 59.71 -6.34 25.64
CA HIS A 997 59.26 -5.50 26.77
C HIS A 997 60.24 -4.35 27.01
#